data_AF-A0A7V4J4P3-F1
#
_entry.id   AF-A0A7V4J4P3-F1
#
_cell.length_a   1.000
_cell.length_b   1.000
_cell.length_c   1.000
_cell.angle_alpha   90.00
_cell.angle_beta   90.00
_cell.angle_gamma   90.00
#
_symmetry.space_group_name_H-M   'P 1'
#
loop_
_entity.id
_entity.type
_entity.pdbx_description
1 polymer ?
#
loop_
_entity_poly.entity_id
_entity_poly.type
_entity_poly.pdbx_seq_one_letter_code
_entity_poly.pdbx_strand_id
1 'polypeptide(L)'
;MPTLAVVHQRVGHDQRVLVLEKDQWITEGSADCERRWDVHIVDGEPVLTISAYDGPTCHLRRDEVGIWRGRWLHHERMPIVLAPTDLFGTLAWLPPPDPGAEMTDEERAVFQSVAGRRLLYERVGYDQRPIKLEPDGTISEGAGGMERTWHVRIVDGAPVLTITDGLRPTCHLRRGDDGRWRGQWLRHERMPILLSPMADDGQGASSPREGESAASPPSGDGSESGDQEDEDPDADARGDLAALVTVAVVSFRRFACLAELLRSIRAHYPDLRVIVADQSGPDARTDEQAQWCRRHPQVQWLELPFDCGLSAARNAAIAQVRTPYVWLMDDDFQILPCTDAMAALHLLQEVSGAELVAGPLYDLAAGRMTDWAAMLTIEPGPPPVVRSSAPGLWRRSKRGTLWRPVGRFLNSFIARTQTLRRVPWREQLKIRGEHRVHLADLVRHGVSCIETPSLTLAHQAQRRGDATYQQMRSRRDWHETPLYRFAGNWWASEQPAPTPAVTHPCRGVVVLTPGHTGSRVVARLLDALGWRIPELDAVFGEPADVRAVNQRLLRGERLPPQELRAQVAAWPRPWCIKDPRLCETLDAWLPALADDAPLLVVVERDMDATCESWRSRGEPLELFQRRLERIGYHWAYWPWERRRVAFEAICAAWQRIPEPGREGEAMSSGQS
;
A
#
# COMPACT_ATOMS: atom_id res chain seq x y z
N MET A 1 15.91 37.97 4.31
CA MET A 1 16.39 36.75 4.98
C MET A 1 15.98 35.55 4.14
N PRO A 2 16.86 34.81 3.44
CA PRO A 2 16.44 33.57 2.77
C PRO A 2 15.75 32.60 3.77
N THR A 3 14.85 31.75 3.27
CA THR A 3 14.25 30.65 4.03
C THR A 3 15.37 29.85 4.71
N LEU A 4 15.26 29.64 6.03
CA LEU A 4 16.36 29.12 6.84
C LEU A 4 16.01 27.70 7.33
N ALA A 5 16.71 26.71 6.80
CA ALA A 5 16.62 25.35 7.33
C ALA A 5 17.50 25.23 8.58
N VAL A 6 16.94 24.65 9.65
CA VAL A 6 17.61 24.44 10.94
C VAL A 6 17.34 23.04 11.44
N VAL A 7 18.30 22.43 12.12
CA VAL A 7 18.13 21.14 12.78
C VAL A 7 17.53 21.36 14.17
N HIS A 8 16.33 20.83 14.36
CA HIS A 8 15.63 20.71 15.62
C HIS A 8 15.88 19.36 16.25
N GLN A 9 16.48 19.37 17.43
CA GLN A 9 16.78 18.18 18.21
C GLN A 9 16.10 18.27 19.58
N ARG A 10 15.27 17.27 19.90
CA ARG A 10 14.89 16.97 21.27
C ARG A 10 15.97 16.06 21.84
N VAL A 11 16.80 16.60 22.73
CA VAL A 11 18.04 15.93 23.18
C VAL A 11 17.71 14.59 23.82
N GLY A 12 18.26 13.51 23.25
CA GLY A 12 18.04 12.13 23.71
C GLY A 12 16.74 11.48 23.19
N HIS A 13 16.01 12.13 22.28
CA HIS A 13 14.74 11.62 21.75
C HIS A 13 14.74 11.53 20.21
N ASP A 14 14.74 12.66 19.50
CA ASP A 14 14.72 12.68 18.03
C ASP A 14 15.32 13.97 17.47
N GLN A 15 15.68 13.92 16.18
CA GLN A 15 16.26 15.02 15.43
C GLN A 15 15.65 15.11 14.03
N ARG A 16 15.30 16.33 13.61
CA ARG A 16 14.69 16.62 12.29
C ARG A 16 15.04 18.02 11.83
N VAL A 17 14.95 18.29 10.53
CA VAL A 17 15.10 19.65 9.99
C VAL A 17 13.76 20.36 10.04
N LEU A 18 13.77 21.59 10.54
CA LEU A 18 12.68 22.53 10.41
C LEU A 18 13.06 23.58 9.36
N VAL A 19 12.14 23.87 8.45
CA VAL A 19 12.30 24.97 7.49
C VAL A 19 11.57 26.19 8.03
N LEU A 20 12.35 27.19 8.48
CA LEU A 20 11.85 28.44 9.03
C LEU A 20 11.64 29.45 7.90
N GLU A 21 10.39 29.73 7.58
CA GLU A 21 10.01 30.66 6.52
C GLU A 21 10.02 32.11 6.99
N LYS A 22 10.20 33.04 6.05
CA LYS A 22 10.21 34.49 6.32
C LYS A 22 8.92 35.01 6.94
N ASP A 23 7.80 34.35 6.66
CA ASP A 23 6.47 34.68 7.16
C ASP A 23 6.16 34.05 8.52
N GLN A 24 7.21 33.58 9.22
CA GLN A 24 7.17 33.02 10.56
C GLN A 24 6.48 31.66 10.65
N TRP A 25 6.27 30.98 9.52
CA TRP A 25 5.78 29.61 9.49
C TRP A 25 6.93 28.59 9.45
N ILE A 26 6.63 27.39 9.94
CA ILE A 26 7.52 26.23 9.82
C ILE A 26 6.86 25.21 8.89
N THR A 27 7.31 25.19 7.64
CA THR A 27 6.62 24.52 6.52
C THR A 27 7.03 23.07 6.32
N GLU A 28 8.28 22.73 6.64
CA GLU A 28 8.82 21.38 6.43
C GLU A 28 9.46 20.85 7.72
N GLY A 29 9.24 19.56 7.97
CA GLY A 29 9.67 18.81 9.16
C GLY A 29 9.01 19.22 10.47
N SER A 30 8.07 20.17 10.44
CA SER A 30 7.23 20.54 11.58
C SER A 30 6.28 19.42 11.99
N ALA A 31 6.09 19.26 13.30
CA ALA A 31 4.96 18.54 13.88
C ALA A 31 3.96 19.55 14.47
N ASP A 32 2.86 19.04 15.03
CA ASP A 32 1.81 19.89 15.62
C ASP A 32 2.33 20.86 16.71
N CYS A 33 3.44 20.50 17.37
CA CYS A 33 4.08 21.31 18.41
C CYS A 33 5.06 22.39 17.88
N GLU A 34 5.32 22.46 16.57
CA GLU A 34 6.31 23.37 15.97
C GLU A 34 5.77 23.96 14.66
N ARG A 35 4.91 24.96 14.74
CA ARG A 35 4.16 25.50 13.59
C ARG A 35 4.59 26.90 13.19
N ARG A 36 4.98 27.72 14.17
CA ARG A 36 5.46 29.08 13.95
C ARG A 36 6.75 29.34 14.71
N TRP A 37 7.52 30.30 14.24
CA TRP A 37 8.74 30.75 14.89
C TRP A 37 8.81 32.28 14.91
N ASP A 38 9.31 32.84 16.01
CA ASP A 38 9.57 34.27 16.13
C ASP A 38 10.83 34.52 16.98
N VAL A 39 11.44 35.70 16.85
CA VAL A 39 12.58 36.13 17.66
C VAL A 39 12.22 37.44 18.34
N HIS A 40 12.17 37.42 19.67
CA HIS A 40 11.86 38.58 20.49
C HIS A 40 13.05 38.94 21.39
N ILE A 41 13.19 40.21 21.77
CA ILE A 41 14.19 40.65 22.74
C ILE A 41 13.61 40.57 24.14
N VAL A 42 14.25 39.82 25.03
CA VAL A 42 13.87 39.68 26.44
C VAL A 42 15.10 39.99 27.29
N ASP A 43 15.01 41.02 28.13
CA ASP A 43 16.09 41.53 28.99
C ASP A 43 17.38 41.90 28.23
N GLY A 44 17.22 42.46 27.03
CA GLY A 44 18.34 42.89 26.17
C GLY A 44 18.94 41.79 25.29
N GLU A 45 18.50 40.55 25.43
CA GLU A 45 19.01 39.39 24.68
C GLU A 45 17.96 38.80 23.72
N PRO A 46 18.35 38.32 22.53
CA PRO A 46 17.42 37.71 21.60
C PRO A 46 17.01 36.30 22.04
N VAL A 47 15.71 36.03 21.99
CA VAL A 47 15.07 34.75 22.34
C VAL A 47 14.24 34.27 21.15
N LEU A 48 14.60 33.10 20.63
CA LEU A 48 13.85 32.44 19.56
C LEU A 48 12.75 31.57 20.19
N THR A 49 11.51 31.85 19.82
CA THR A 49 10.33 31.11 20.29
C THR A 49 9.79 30.25 19.17
N ILE A 50 9.63 28.95 19.42
CA ILE A 50 8.81 28.09 18.57
C ILE A 50 7.45 27.93 19.24
N SER A 51 6.41 27.97 18.43
CA SER A 51 5.03 27.87 18.87
C SER A 51 4.26 26.81 18.08
N ALA A 52 3.38 26.11 18.78
CA ALA A 52 2.28 25.38 18.19
C ALA A 52 1.15 26.37 17.79
N TYR A 53 0.05 25.87 17.25
CA TYR A 53 -1.11 26.72 16.93
C TYR A 53 -1.76 27.35 18.18
N ASP A 54 -1.59 26.74 19.35
CA ASP A 54 -2.25 27.09 20.61
C ASP A 54 -1.33 27.77 21.64
N GLY A 55 -0.04 27.97 21.33
CA GLY A 55 0.88 28.72 22.19
C GLY A 55 2.37 28.40 22.00
N PRO A 56 3.25 29.12 22.72
CA PRO A 56 4.69 28.88 22.65
C PRO A 56 5.02 27.51 23.24
N THR A 57 5.78 26.71 22.50
CA THR A 57 6.21 25.37 22.92
C THR A 57 7.62 25.39 23.49
N CYS A 58 8.51 26.26 23.00
CA CYS A 58 9.82 26.48 23.62
C CYS A 58 10.32 27.91 23.43
N HIS A 59 11.12 28.36 24.40
CA HIS A 59 11.93 29.58 24.31
C HIS A 59 13.41 29.17 24.32
N LEU A 60 14.14 29.60 23.30
CA LEU A 60 15.53 29.23 23.07
C LEU A 60 16.40 30.47 23.10
N ARG A 61 17.56 30.37 23.76
CA ARG A 61 18.58 31.42 23.80
C ARG A 61 19.79 30.96 23.01
N ARG A 62 20.43 31.91 22.33
CA ARG A 62 21.61 31.64 21.51
C ARG A 62 22.87 31.60 22.39
N ASP A 63 23.71 30.61 22.17
CA ASP A 63 25.00 30.50 22.87
C ASP A 63 26.18 31.11 22.09
N GLU A 64 27.37 31.05 22.68
CA GLU A 64 28.61 31.64 22.15
C GLU A 64 29.05 31.06 20.80
N VAL A 65 28.65 29.83 20.46
CA VAL A 65 28.92 29.19 19.16
C VAL A 65 27.73 29.31 18.18
N GLY A 66 26.72 30.11 18.53
CA GLY A 66 25.63 30.49 17.64
C GLY A 66 24.45 29.52 17.57
N ILE A 67 24.39 28.53 18.46
CA ILE A 67 23.34 27.50 18.55
C ILE A 67 22.26 27.93 19.55
N TRP A 68 21.00 27.71 19.19
CA TRP A 68 19.85 28.03 20.04
C TRP A 68 19.53 26.86 20.97
N ARG A 69 19.50 27.10 22.28
CA ARG A 69 19.18 26.07 23.28
C ARG A 69 18.12 26.53 24.25
N GLY A 70 17.31 25.59 24.69
CA GLY A 70 16.29 25.82 25.71
C GLY A 70 15.57 24.52 26.04
N ARG A 71 14.33 24.63 26.46
CA ARG A 71 13.51 23.48 26.86
C ARG A 71 12.06 23.70 26.44
N TRP A 72 11.32 22.62 26.29
CA TRP A 72 9.86 22.72 26.18
C TRP A 72 9.26 23.39 27.43
N LEU A 73 8.27 24.23 27.22
CA LEU A 73 7.56 24.96 28.27
C LEU A 73 6.46 24.09 28.90
N HIS A 74 5.98 23.10 28.14
CA HIS A 74 4.89 22.20 28.53
C HIS A 74 5.36 20.73 28.52
N HIS A 75 4.60 19.84 29.17
CA HIS A 75 4.94 18.42 29.36
C HIS A 75 6.26 18.17 30.11
N GLU A 76 7.07 17.18 29.69
CA GLU A 76 8.31 16.73 30.36
C GLU A 76 9.46 17.74 30.32
N ARG A 77 9.25 18.93 29.74
CA ARG A 77 10.21 20.05 29.66
C ARG A 77 11.57 19.62 29.07
N MET A 78 11.50 18.78 28.05
CA MET A 78 12.68 18.20 27.39
C MET A 78 13.63 19.27 26.85
N PRO A 79 14.96 19.06 26.92
CA PRO A 79 15.93 19.97 26.32
C PRO A 79 15.84 20.00 24.79
N ILE A 80 15.86 21.22 24.24
CA ILE A 80 15.75 21.49 22.81
C ILE A 80 17.02 22.20 22.33
N VAL A 81 17.51 21.75 21.18
CA VAL A 81 18.60 22.37 20.45
C VAL A 81 18.12 22.69 19.03
N LEU A 82 18.33 23.94 18.60
CA LEU A 82 18.15 24.41 17.24
C LEU A 82 19.49 24.92 16.70
N ALA A 83 20.00 24.26 15.66
CA ALA A 83 21.27 24.60 15.04
C ALA A 83 21.10 24.81 13.53
N PRO A 84 21.88 25.70 12.89
CA PRO A 84 21.96 25.80 11.44
C PRO A 84 22.25 24.44 10.76
N THR A 85 21.69 24.21 9.57
CA THR A 85 21.84 22.92 8.86
C THR A 85 23.26 22.63 8.38
N ASP A 86 24.12 23.63 8.24
CA ASP A 86 25.54 23.47 7.96
C ASP A 86 26.32 22.89 9.16
N LEU A 87 25.81 23.08 10.39
CA LEU A 87 26.29 22.43 11.61
C LEU A 87 25.79 20.97 11.76
N PHE A 88 24.69 20.61 11.10
CA PHE A 88 24.10 19.26 11.08
C PHE A 88 23.57 18.92 9.68
N GLY A 89 24.46 18.66 8.72
CA GLY A 89 24.12 18.45 7.31
C GLY A 89 23.13 17.29 7.07
N THR A 90 21.90 17.60 6.67
CA THR A 90 20.83 16.62 6.44
C THR A 90 21.01 15.80 5.17
N LEU A 91 21.01 14.48 5.34
CA LEU A 91 21.17 13.48 4.28
C LEU A 91 19.86 12.77 3.92
N ALA A 92 18.71 13.28 4.36
CA ALA A 92 17.43 12.54 4.31
C ALA A 92 16.96 12.16 2.88
N TRP A 93 17.52 12.77 1.84
CA TRP A 93 17.31 12.37 0.46
C TRP A 93 18.63 12.41 -0.32
N LEU A 94 19.28 11.25 -0.43
CA LEU A 94 20.28 11.00 -1.46
C LEU A 94 19.72 9.99 -2.47
N PRO A 95 19.58 10.36 -3.75
CA PRO A 95 19.20 9.40 -4.77
C PRO A 95 20.26 8.29 -4.86
N PRO A 96 19.87 7.04 -5.15
CA PRO A 96 20.83 5.99 -5.44
C PRO A 96 21.72 6.42 -6.62
N PRO A 97 22.97 5.94 -6.69
CA PRO A 97 23.87 6.27 -7.79
C PRO A 97 23.24 5.93 -9.15
N ASP A 98 23.39 6.84 -10.13
CA ASP A 98 22.99 6.57 -11.51
C ASP A 98 23.69 5.29 -12.01
N PRO A 99 22.96 4.35 -12.64
CA PRO A 99 23.56 3.15 -13.18
C PRO A 99 24.63 3.51 -14.23
N GLY A 100 25.91 3.38 -13.87
CA GLY A 100 27.06 3.65 -14.75
C GLY A 100 27.86 4.91 -14.43
N ALA A 101 27.53 5.68 -13.39
CA ALA A 101 28.37 6.79 -12.95
C ALA A 101 29.66 6.28 -12.30
N GLU A 102 30.83 6.69 -12.81
CA GLU A 102 32.11 6.37 -12.19
C GLU A 102 32.25 7.09 -10.84
N MET A 103 32.82 6.39 -9.84
CA MET A 103 33.16 6.98 -8.55
C MET A 103 34.29 7.99 -8.72
N THR A 104 34.19 9.14 -8.06
CA THR A 104 35.32 10.07 -7.96
C THR A 104 36.47 9.43 -7.20
N ASP A 105 37.69 9.96 -7.36
CA ASP A 105 38.87 9.43 -6.65
C ASP A 105 38.72 9.49 -5.12
N GLU A 106 38.05 10.51 -4.61
CA GLU A 106 37.71 10.65 -3.19
C GLU A 106 36.69 9.62 -2.72
N GLU A 107 35.61 9.40 -3.49
CA GLU A 107 34.64 8.34 -3.20
C GLU A 107 35.30 6.97 -3.21
N ARG A 108 36.20 6.73 -4.18
CA ARG A 108 36.94 5.48 -4.35
C ARG A 108 37.89 5.23 -3.18
N ALA A 109 38.61 6.24 -2.71
CA ALA A 109 39.50 6.13 -1.56
C ALA A 109 38.71 5.79 -0.28
N VAL A 110 37.56 6.44 -0.05
CA VAL A 110 36.71 6.15 1.11
C VAL A 110 36.09 4.76 1.02
N PHE A 111 35.58 4.38 -0.15
CA PHE A 111 35.02 3.04 -0.40
C PHE A 111 36.05 1.95 -0.11
N GLN A 112 37.28 2.08 -0.62
CA GLN A 112 38.37 1.14 -0.36
C GLN A 112 38.78 1.09 1.12
N SER A 113 38.54 2.14 1.91
CA SER A 113 38.88 2.17 3.33
C SER A 113 37.97 1.27 4.20
N VAL A 114 36.76 0.97 3.73
CA VAL A 114 35.76 0.15 4.45
C VAL A 114 35.42 -1.16 3.74
N ALA A 115 35.60 -1.23 2.42
CA ALA A 115 35.31 -2.43 1.63
C ALA A 115 36.16 -3.64 2.05
N GLY A 116 35.53 -4.80 2.16
CA GLY A 116 36.13 -6.07 2.57
C GLY A 116 36.38 -6.22 4.07
N ARG A 117 36.21 -5.16 4.87
CA ARG A 117 36.46 -5.17 6.32
C ARG A 117 35.20 -5.54 7.10
N ARG A 118 35.39 -6.17 8.26
CA ARG A 118 34.34 -6.39 9.26
C ARG A 118 34.19 -5.14 10.12
N LEU A 119 32.95 -4.71 10.29
CA LEU A 119 32.56 -3.55 11.10
C LEU A 119 31.54 -4.01 12.14
N LEU A 120 31.54 -3.41 13.32
CA LEU A 120 30.49 -3.65 14.30
C LEU A 120 29.33 -2.71 14.00
N TYR A 121 28.20 -3.29 13.59
CA TYR A 121 26.94 -2.60 13.36
C TYR A 121 26.10 -2.64 14.63
N GLU A 122 25.82 -1.48 15.19
CA GLU A 122 25.03 -1.32 16.40
C GLU A 122 23.76 -0.51 16.09
N ARG A 123 22.60 -1.12 16.34
CA ARG A 123 21.34 -0.41 16.49
C ARG A 123 21.25 0.00 17.95
N VAL A 124 21.60 1.25 18.22
CA VAL A 124 21.87 1.74 19.57
C VAL A 124 20.65 1.48 20.48
N GLY A 125 20.88 0.75 21.57
CA GLY A 125 19.84 0.37 22.53
C GLY A 125 18.98 -0.84 22.13
N TYR A 126 19.27 -1.51 21.01
CA TYR A 126 18.54 -2.70 20.54
C TYR A 126 19.45 -3.92 20.39
N ASP A 127 20.39 -3.90 19.45
CA ASP A 127 21.36 -4.99 19.24
C ASP A 127 22.67 -4.47 18.63
N GLN A 128 23.68 -5.33 18.66
CA GLN A 128 24.94 -5.14 17.95
C GLN A 128 25.37 -6.46 17.30
N ARG A 129 25.90 -6.38 16.08
CA ARG A 129 26.38 -7.54 15.34
C ARG A 129 27.49 -7.16 14.34
N PRO A 130 28.42 -8.07 14.04
CA PRO A 130 29.37 -7.87 12.95
C PRO A 130 28.63 -7.74 11.62
N ILE A 131 29.05 -6.79 10.78
CA ILE A 131 28.60 -6.62 9.40
C ILE A 131 29.83 -6.56 8.48
N LYS A 132 29.75 -7.17 7.30
CA LYS A 132 30.84 -7.12 6.32
C LYS A 132 30.37 -6.44 5.04
N LEU A 133 31.01 -5.32 4.73
CA LEU A 133 30.73 -4.50 3.55
C LEU A 133 31.61 -4.97 2.40
N GLU A 134 31.07 -5.68 1.41
CA GLU A 134 31.86 -6.28 0.34
C GLU A 134 32.28 -5.27 -0.74
N PRO A 135 33.42 -5.50 -1.44
CA PRO A 135 33.90 -4.61 -2.51
C PRO A 135 32.96 -4.48 -3.72
N ASP A 136 31.98 -5.37 -3.86
CA ASP A 136 30.94 -5.30 -4.90
C ASP A 136 29.70 -4.47 -4.49
N GLY A 137 29.76 -3.84 -3.31
CA GLY A 137 28.66 -3.03 -2.76
C GLY A 137 27.59 -3.84 -2.03
N THR A 138 27.75 -5.15 -1.87
CA THR A 138 26.83 -6.00 -1.09
C THR A 138 27.23 -6.11 0.37
N ILE A 139 26.32 -6.63 1.20
CA ILE A 139 26.59 -6.95 2.60
C ILE A 139 26.43 -8.46 2.79
N SER A 140 27.53 -9.16 3.07
CA SER A 140 27.59 -10.64 3.08
C SER A 140 27.44 -11.28 4.47
N GLU A 141 27.70 -10.50 5.52
CA GLU A 141 27.62 -10.93 6.92
C GLU A 141 26.84 -9.90 7.74
N GLY A 142 26.03 -10.35 8.71
CA GLY A 142 25.24 -9.45 9.57
C GLY A 142 24.07 -8.76 8.86
N ALA A 143 23.79 -9.12 7.61
CA ALA A 143 22.70 -8.56 6.82
C ALA A 143 21.33 -9.00 7.35
N GLY A 144 20.47 -8.02 7.68
CA GLY A 144 19.03 -8.22 7.86
C GLY A 144 18.27 -7.86 6.58
N GLY A 145 16.93 -7.91 6.63
CA GLY A 145 16.09 -7.49 5.49
C GLY A 145 16.31 -6.02 5.07
N MET A 146 16.80 -5.18 5.99
CA MET A 146 17.02 -3.74 5.79
C MET A 146 18.48 -3.40 5.44
N GLU A 147 19.42 -4.33 5.51
CA GLU A 147 20.84 -4.09 5.22
C GLU A 147 21.32 -5.04 4.13
N ARG A 148 21.10 -4.69 2.86
CA ARG A 148 21.40 -5.54 1.70
C ARG A 148 22.58 -5.04 0.86
N THR A 149 22.65 -3.74 0.63
CA THR A 149 23.74 -3.12 -0.15
C THR A 149 24.20 -1.83 0.49
N TRP A 150 25.40 -1.38 0.12
CA TRP A 150 25.98 -0.14 0.61
C TRP A 150 26.69 0.62 -0.52
N HIS A 151 26.81 1.94 -0.35
CA HIS A 151 27.61 2.78 -1.24
C HIS A 151 28.10 4.03 -0.49
N VAL A 152 29.05 4.74 -1.08
CA VAL A 152 29.60 6.00 -0.52
C VAL A 152 29.38 7.13 -1.52
N ARG A 153 28.97 8.30 -1.00
CA ARG A 153 28.93 9.57 -1.75
C ARG A 153 29.67 10.66 -0.99
N ILE A 154 30.26 11.61 -1.71
CA ILE A 154 30.67 12.88 -1.12
C ILE A 154 29.48 13.84 -1.21
N VAL A 155 29.00 14.29 -0.05
CA VAL A 155 27.85 15.20 0.06
C VAL A 155 28.29 16.35 0.93
N ASP A 156 28.24 17.55 0.35
CA ASP A 156 28.73 18.79 0.95
C ASP A 156 30.21 18.68 1.39
N GLY A 157 31.03 18.04 0.56
CA GLY A 157 32.48 17.88 0.81
C GLY A 157 32.86 16.83 1.86
N ALA A 158 31.90 16.07 2.40
CA ALA A 158 32.15 15.03 3.39
C ALA A 158 31.61 13.65 2.94
N PRO A 159 32.28 12.55 3.30
CA PRO A 159 31.83 11.22 2.91
C PRO A 159 30.61 10.76 3.70
N VAL A 160 29.69 10.14 2.96
CA VAL A 160 28.44 9.58 3.46
C VAL A 160 28.36 8.13 3.02
N LEU A 161 28.34 7.23 3.99
CA LEU A 161 28.13 5.80 3.79
C LEU A 161 26.63 5.52 3.92
N THR A 162 26.03 5.05 2.84
CA THR A 162 24.61 4.71 2.80
C THR A 162 24.44 3.21 2.80
N ILE A 163 23.68 2.67 3.75
CA ILE A 163 23.21 1.28 3.75
C ILE A 163 21.77 1.29 3.23
N THR A 164 21.42 0.34 2.37
CA THR A 164 20.10 0.24 1.74
C THR A 164 19.55 -1.18 1.85
N ASP A 165 18.23 -1.31 1.76
CA ASP A 165 17.53 -2.59 1.61
C ASP A 165 17.59 -3.14 0.17
N GLY A 166 18.37 -2.49 -0.71
CA GLY A 166 18.49 -2.80 -2.14
C GLY A 166 17.63 -1.90 -3.04
N LEU A 167 16.72 -1.10 -2.48
CA LEU A 167 15.86 -0.18 -3.25
C LEU A 167 15.76 1.20 -2.63
N ARG A 168 15.79 1.28 -1.30
CA ARG A 168 15.62 2.53 -0.56
C ARG A 168 16.70 2.63 0.52
N PRO A 169 17.21 3.84 0.79
CA PRO A 169 18.12 4.06 1.90
C PRO A 169 17.51 3.56 3.21
N THR A 170 18.30 2.74 3.91
CA THR A 170 18.01 2.29 5.26
C THR A 170 18.59 3.28 6.24
N CYS A 171 19.86 3.65 6.08
CA CYS A 171 20.48 4.74 6.83
C CYS A 171 21.54 5.46 6.00
N HIS A 172 21.71 6.75 6.25
CA HIS A 172 22.86 7.53 5.81
C HIS A 172 23.76 7.80 7.01
N LEU A 173 25.02 7.40 6.92
CA LEU A 173 25.98 7.49 7.99
C LEU A 173 27.10 8.45 7.60
N ARG A 174 27.40 9.44 8.44
CA ARG A 174 28.59 10.30 8.29
C ARG A 174 29.72 9.76 9.15
N ARG A 175 30.95 9.89 8.65
CA ARG A 175 32.14 9.56 9.41
C ARG A 175 32.43 10.69 10.41
N GLY A 176 32.54 10.35 11.69
CA GLY A 176 33.02 11.27 12.71
C GLY A 176 34.54 11.27 12.81
N ASP A 177 35.09 12.25 13.52
CA ASP A 177 36.55 12.42 13.71
C ASP A 177 37.20 11.25 14.47
N ASP A 178 36.40 10.48 15.22
CA ASP A 178 36.81 9.26 15.91
C ASP A 178 36.82 8.01 15.00
N GLY A 179 36.59 8.19 13.70
CA GLY A 179 36.62 7.14 12.70
C GLY A 179 35.37 6.27 12.64
N ARG A 180 34.36 6.50 13.50
CA ARG A 180 33.09 5.76 13.48
C ARG A 180 32.07 6.43 12.56
N TRP A 181 31.21 5.63 11.95
CA TRP A 181 30.10 6.15 11.16
C TRP A 181 28.82 6.22 11.97
N ARG A 182 28.13 7.35 11.90
CA ARG A 182 26.92 7.62 12.69
C ARG A 182 25.79 8.10 11.81
N GLY A 183 24.60 7.63 12.11
CA GLY A 183 23.37 8.11 11.51
C GLY A 183 22.18 7.43 12.17
N GLN A 184 21.10 7.27 11.43
CA GLN A 184 19.89 6.60 11.92
C GLN A 184 19.17 5.90 10.77
N TRP A 185 18.34 4.92 11.10
CA TRP A 185 17.37 4.42 10.14
C TRP A 185 16.46 5.55 9.66
N LEU A 186 16.20 5.59 8.36
CA LEU A 186 15.39 6.62 7.72
C LEU A 186 13.91 6.23 7.70
N ARG A 187 13.63 4.94 7.97
CA ARG A 187 12.31 4.30 7.92
C ARG A 187 12.10 3.43 9.16
N HIS A 188 10.87 2.98 9.37
CA HIS A 188 10.45 2.23 10.56
C HIS A 188 10.70 3.00 11.87
N GLU A 189 11.32 2.35 12.84
CA GLU A 189 11.58 2.86 14.20
C GLU A 189 12.64 3.96 14.25
N ARG A 190 13.26 4.30 13.11
CA ARG A 190 14.26 5.36 12.95
C ARG A 190 15.41 5.30 13.97
N MET A 191 15.82 4.08 14.32
CA MET A 191 16.83 3.80 15.33
C MET A 191 18.20 4.41 14.99
N PRO A 192 18.92 4.99 15.98
CA PRO A 192 20.29 5.44 15.78
C PRO A 192 21.21 4.27 15.44
N ILE A 193 22.07 4.47 14.45
CA ILE A 193 23.01 3.48 13.94
C ILE A 193 24.44 3.95 14.18
N LEU A 194 25.24 3.07 14.78
CA LEU A 194 26.68 3.22 14.89
C LEU A 194 27.37 2.09 14.11
N LEU A 195 28.35 2.46 13.29
CA LEU A 195 29.19 1.51 12.58
C LEU A 195 30.65 1.78 12.94
N SER A 196 31.26 0.83 13.65
CA SER A 196 32.60 0.96 14.20
C SER A 196 33.57 -0.03 13.54
N PRO A 197 34.84 0.35 13.29
CA PRO A 197 35.85 -0.61 12.88
C PRO A 197 36.01 -1.73 13.92
N MET A 198 36.02 -2.98 13.47
CA MET A 198 36.49 -4.09 14.31
C MET A 198 38.01 -4.23 14.14
N ALA A 199 38.70 -4.64 15.21
CA ALA A 199 40.11 -4.97 15.10
C ALA A 199 40.28 -6.13 14.09
N ASP A 200 41.23 -6.01 13.16
CA ASP A 200 41.54 -7.09 12.23
C ASP A 200 42.14 -8.25 13.05
N ASP A 201 41.39 -9.35 13.19
CA ASP A 201 41.91 -10.60 13.71
C ASP A 201 42.88 -11.20 12.68
N GLY A 202 44.12 -10.76 12.75
CA GLY A 202 45.25 -11.38 12.08
C GLY A 202 45.41 -12.82 12.59
N GLN A 203 45.26 -13.76 11.65
CA GLN A 203 45.77 -15.14 11.63
C GLN A 203 46.26 -15.76 12.95
N GLY A 204 45.56 -16.81 13.38
CA GLY A 204 46.18 -18.02 13.93
C GLY A 204 46.39 -18.07 15.45
N ALA A 205 45.51 -18.79 16.14
CA ALA A 205 45.94 -19.69 17.21
C ALA A 205 44.85 -20.73 17.50
N SER A 206 45.26 -21.98 17.36
CA SER A 206 44.58 -23.19 17.76
C SER A 206 44.44 -23.33 19.28
N SER A 207 43.32 -23.94 19.69
CA SER A 207 43.14 -24.85 20.84
C SER A 207 43.13 -24.25 22.27
N PRO A 208 42.57 -24.98 23.29
CA PRO A 208 42.09 -26.36 23.26
C PRO A 208 40.67 -26.62 23.79
N ARG A 209 40.22 -27.85 23.48
CA ARG A 209 39.17 -28.63 24.15
C ARG A 209 39.48 -28.84 25.64
N GLU A 210 38.42 -28.92 26.44
CA GLU A 210 38.17 -29.89 27.55
C GLU A 210 36.70 -29.67 27.96
N GLY A 211 35.81 -30.65 27.83
CA GLY A 211 35.63 -31.81 28.73
C GLY A 211 34.48 -31.45 29.68
N GLU A 212 33.25 -31.95 29.50
CA GLU A 212 32.63 -33.15 30.11
C GLU A 212 31.10 -32.98 29.88
N SER A 213 30.20 -33.96 29.82
CA SER A 213 30.20 -35.41 29.89
C SER A 213 28.86 -35.89 29.31
N ALA A 214 28.85 -37.13 28.82
CA ALA A 214 27.75 -37.87 28.23
C ALA A 214 26.57 -38.15 29.18
N ALA A 215 25.36 -38.26 28.61
CA ALA A 215 24.41 -39.31 28.96
C ALA A 215 23.29 -39.43 27.90
N SER A 216 23.10 -40.64 27.38
CA SER A 216 21.87 -41.16 26.74
C SER A 216 21.93 -42.68 26.90
N PRO A 217 20.82 -43.43 26.78
CA PRO A 217 19.40 -43.16 27.04
C PRO A 217 18.84 -44.20 28.06
N PRO A 218 17.52 -44.43 28.13
CA PRO A 218 17.10 -45.75 27.67
C PRO A 218 15.81 -45.78 26.83
N SER A 219 15.73 -46.87 26.09
CA SER A 219 14.67 -47.37 25.22
C SER A 219 13.53 -48.08 25.99
N GLY A 220 12.37 -48.19 25.34
CA GLY A 220 11.22 -49.07 25.66
C GLY A 220 9.93 -48.44 25.11
N ASP A 221 9.51 -48.72 23.88
CA ASP A 221 8.70 -49.87 23.40
C ASP A 221 7.29 -49.96 24.02
N GLY A 222 6.28 -50.09 23.14
CA GLY A 222 4.89 -50.41 23.48
C GLY A 222 3.84 -49.75 22.58
N SER A 223 3.57 -50.36 21.41
CA SER A 223 2.22 -50.68 20.81
C SER A 223 1.02 -49.75 21.14
N GLU A 224 0.10 -49.31 20.28
CA GLU A 224 -0.53 -49.84 19.06
C GLU A 224 -1.82 -48.98 18.92
N SER A 225 -2.19 -48.56 17.71
CA SER A 225 -3.55 -48.67 17.13
C SER A 225 -3.72 -47.57 16.08
N GLY A 226 -3.81 -48.00 14.83
CA GLY A 226 -3.99 -47.12 13.69
C GLY A 226 -5.42 -46.63 13.55
N ASP A 227 -5.53 -45.43 13.02
CA ASP A 227 -6.59 -45.00 12.12
C ASP A 227 -5.89 -44.21 11.00
N GLN A 228 -5.84 -44.80 9.81
CA GLN A 228 -5.41 -44.13 8.59
C GLN A 228 -6.57 -43.25 8.12
N GLU A 229 -6.54 -41.97 8.51
CA GLU A 229 -7.23 -40.92 7.77
C GLU A 229 -6.33 -40.47 6.62
N ASP A 230 -6.88 -40.45 5.42
CA ASP A 230 -6.25 -39.99 4.18
C ASP A 230 -5.58 -38.62 4.39
N GLU A 231 -4.24 -38.61 4.46
CA GLU A 231 -3.45 -37.38 4.52
C GLU A 231 -3.61 -36.59 3.22
N ASP A 232 -4.42 -35.54 3.29
CA ASP A 232 -4.44 -34.44 2.31
C ASP A 232 -3.03 -33.79 2.27
N PRO A 233 -2.31 -33.86 1.15
CA PRO A 233 -0.94 -33.33 1.06
C PRO A 233 -0.85 -31.80 1.20
N ASP A 234 -1.99 -31.09 1.34
CA ASP A 234 -2.06 -29.63 1.53
C ASP A 234 -2.13 -29.18 3.01
N ALA A 235 -2.10 -30.10 3.99
CA ALA A 235 -2.31 -29.75 5.40
C ALA A 235 -1.09 -29.13 6.12
N ASP A 236 0.13 -29.25 5.59
CA ASP A 236 1.37 -28.87 6.32
C ASP A 236 2.26 -27.81 5.62
N ALA A 237 1.79 -27.16 4.54
CA ALA A 237 2.57 -26.14 3.84
C ALA A 237 2.50 -24.75 4.50
N ARG A 238 2.99 -24.61 5.73
CA ARG A 238 3.34 -23.29 6.30
C ARG A 238 4.78 -22.93 5.90
N GLY A 239 4.97 -21.93 5.05
CA GLY A 239 6.14 -21.04 5.24
C GLY A 239 6.82 -20.37 4.06
N ASP A 240 6.68 -20.80 2.81
CA ASP A 240 7.44 -20.16 1.71
C ASP A 240 6.64 -20.00 0.41
N LEU A 241 6.28 -18.76 0.09
CA LEU A 241 5.62 -18.39 -1.16
C LEU A 241 6.46 -18.80 -2.39
N ALA A 242 7.80 -18.76 -2.30
CA ALA A 242 8.69 -19.13 -3.40
C ALA A 242 8.73 -20.63 -3.69
N ALA A 243 8.40 -21.47 -2.72
CA ALA A 243 8.22 -22.91 -2.94
C ALA A 243 6.90 -23.21 -3.69
N LEU A 244 5.89 -22.36 -3.51
CA LEU A 244 4.53 -22.60 -4.01
C LEU A 244 4.20 -21.86 -5.30
N VAL A 245 4.80 -20.70 -5.54
CA VAL A 245 4.43 -19.78 -6.63
C VAL A 245 5.64 -19.45 -7.51
N THR A 246 5.42 -19.50 -8.83
CA THR A 246 6.34 -18.92 -9.82
C THR A 246 5.62 -17.80 -10.55
N VAL A 247 6.26 -16.66 -10.72
CA VAL A 247 5.71 -15.56 -11.53
C VAL A 247 6.00 -15.85 -13.00
N ALA A 248 5.00 -15.73 -13.86
CA ALA A 248 5.15 -15.82 -15.31
C ALA A 248 4.84 -14.45 -15.92
N VAL A 249 5.83 -13.87 -16.60
CA VAL A 249 5.73 -12.54 -17.24
C VAL A 249 5.90 -12.69 -18.74
N VAL A 250 5.06 -12.01 -19.51
CA VAL A 250 5.25 -11.88 -20.97
C VAL A 250 5.68 -10.48 -21.33
N SER A 251 6.70 -10.36 -22.19
CA SER A 251 7.17 -9.08 -22.72
C SER A 251 7.46 -9.11 -24.22
N PHE A 252 7.39 -7.93 -24.85
CA PHE A 252 7.71 -7.72 -26.25
C PHE A 252 8.17 -6.29 -26.49
N ARG A 253 9.46 -6.07 -26.73
CA ARG A 253 10.10 -4.78 -27.04
C ARG A 253 9.78 -3.66 -26.03
N ARG A 254 9.64 -4.03 -24.76
CA ARG A 254 9.29 -3.14 -23.63
C ARG A 254 10.15 -3.39 -22.39
N PHE A 255 11.45 -3.55 -22.58
CA PHE A 255 12.34 -3.89 -21.46
C PHE A 255 12.28 -2.88 -20.31
N ALA A 256 12.09 -1.58 -20.58
CA ALA A 256 11.93 -0.58 -19.52
C ALA A 256 10.72 -0.86 -18.58
N CYS A 257 9.58 -1.26 -19.12
CA CYS A 257 8.41 -1.67 -18.33
C CYS A 257 8.71 -2.96 -17.56
N LEU A 258 9.28 -3.95 -18.25
CA LEU A 258 9.65 -5.22 -17.62
C LEU A 258 10.64 -5.00 -16.47
N ALA A 259 11.62 -4.12 -16.62
CA ALA A 259 12.58 -3.79 -15.58
C ALA A 259 11.92 -3.12 -14.36
N GLU A 260 10.92 -2.26 -14.57
CA GLU A 260 10.09 -1.69 -13.49
C GLU A 260 9.32 -2.78 -12.74
N LEU A 261 8.65 -3.67 -13.48
CA LEU A 261 7.94 -4.80 -12.89
C LEU A 261 8.89 -5.69 -12.08
N LEU A 262 10.01 -6.14 -12.69
CA LEU A 262 10.96 -7.03 -12.04
C LEU A 262 11.58 -6.40 -10.79
N ARG A 263 11.86 -5.09 -10.80
CA ARG A 263 12.29 -4.36 -9.59
C ARG A 263 11.22 -4.39 -8.50
N SER A 264 9.95 -4.17 -8.85
CA SER A 264 8.85 -4.23 -7.88
C SER A 264 8.64 -5.65 -7.33
N ILE A 265 8.78 -6.70 -8.15
CA ILE A 265 8.71 -8.09 -7.68
C ILE A 265 9.85 -8.35 -6.70
N ARG A 266 11.10 -7.96 -7.02
CA ARG A 266 12.24 -8.15 -6.12
C ARG A 266 12.12 -7.37 -4.81
N ALA A 267 11.46 -6.22 -4.85
CA ALA A 267 11.19 -5.39 -3.66
C ALA A 267 10.32 -6.09 -2.63
N HIS A 268 9.26 -6.75 -3.10
CA HIS A 268 8.19 -7.27 -2.26
C HIS A 268 8.31 -8.77 -2.04
N TYR A 269 8.89 -9.48 -3.01
CA TYR A 269 8.99 -10.94 -3.04
C TYR A 269 10.37 -11.36 -3.59
N PRO A 270 11.47 -11.09 -2.86
CA PRO A 270 12.84 -11.26 -3.34
C PRO A 270 13.16 -12.69 -3.78
N ASP A 271 12.53 -13.70 -3.18
CA ASP A 271 12.83 -15.11 -3.43
C ASP A 271 11.95 -15.76 -4.51
N LEU A 272 10.87 -15.09 -4.96
CA LEU A 272 9.99 -15.64 -5.99
C LEU A 272 10.75 -15.90 -7.29
N ARG A 273 10.58 -17.10 -7.86
CA ARG A 273 11.07 -17.40 -9.20
C ARG A 273 10.24 -16.63 -10.23
N VAL A 274 10.89 -16.06 -11.24
CA VAL A 274 10.21 -15.37 -12.35
C VAL A 274 10.65 -16.00 -13.66
N ILE A 275 9.69 -16.32 -14.52
CA ILE A 275 9.91 -16.75 -15.89
C ILE A 275 9.48 -15.61 -16.80
N VAL A 276 10.42 -15.03 -17.52
CA VAL A 276 10.16 -13.99 -18.52
C VAL A 276 10.09 -14.65 -19.89
N ALA A 277 8.90 -14.73 -20.47
CA ALA A 277 8.70 -15.10 -21.86
C ALA A 277 8.83 -13.86 -22.75
N ASP A 278 9.99 -13.73 -23.39
CA ASP A 278 10.35 -12.59 -24.23
C ASP A 278 10.31 -12.98 -25.71
N GLN A 279 9.37 -12.37 -26.44
CA GLN A 279 9.17 -12.57 -27.88
C GLN A 279 9.76 -11.43 -28.73
N SER A 280 10.71 -10.67 -28.18
CA SER A 280 11.37 -9.55 -28.87
C SER A 280 12.36 -9.97 -29.95
N GLY A 281 12.74 -11.26 -29.98
CA GLY A 281 13.75 -11.82 -30.87
C GLY A 281 15.18 -11.56 -30.39
N PRO A 282 16.17 -12.29 -30.92
CA PRO A 282 17.57 -12.25 -30.47
C PRO A 282 18.19 -10.85 -30.65
N ASP A 283 17.85 -10.15 -31.72
CA ASP A 283 18.42 -8.83 -32.06
C ASP A 283 17.95 -7.71 -31.13
N ALA A 284 16.89 -7.94 -30.36
CA ALA A 284 16.38 -6.97 -29.39
C ALA A 284 17.02 -7.14 -28.01
N ARG A 285 17.90 -8.13 -27.83
CA ARG A 285 18.53 -8.41 -26.54
C ARG A 285 19.55 -7.33 -26.20
N THR A 286 19.33 -6.61 -25.11
CA THR A 286 20.23 -5.56 -24.64
C THR A 286 21.28 -6.11 -23.67
N ASP A 287 22.42 -5.42 -23.56
CA ASP A 287 23.42 -5.72 -22.52
C ASP A 287 22.81 -5.61 -21.12
N GLU A 288 21.87 -4.69 -20.93
CA GLU A 288 21.14 -4.51 -19.68
C GLU A 288 20.33 -5.77 -19.31
N GLN A 289 19.62 -6.38 -20.28
CA GLN A 289 18.92 -7.66 -20.08
C GLN A 289 19.89 -8.78 -19.70
N ALA A 290 21.04 -8.88 -20.38
CA ALA A 290 22.05 -9.88 -20.08
C ALA A 290 22.66 -9.70 -18.68
N GLN A 291 22.92 -8.45 -18.27
CA GLN A 291 23.35 -8.12 -16.91
C GLN A 291 22.29 -8.44 -15.87
N TRP A 292 21.02 -8.19 -16.18
CA TRP A 292 19.90 -8.49 -15.28
C TRP A 292 19.83 -10.00 -15.00
N CYS A 293 19.92 -10.83 -16.04
CA CYS A 293 19.95 -12.29 -15.90
C CYS A 293 21.12 -12.76 -15.02
N ARG A 294 22.30 -12.14 -15.14
CA ARG A 294 23.47 -12.47 -14.30
C ARG A 294 23.28 -12.09 -12.84
N ARG A 295 22.65 -10.94 -12.56
CA ARG A 295 22.44 -10.42 -11.20
C ARG A 295 21.28 -11.10 -10.46
N HIS A 296 20.37 -11.74 -11.18
CA HIS A 296 19.14 -12.29 -10.61
C HIS A 296 18.92 -13.73 -11.06
N PRO A 297 19.58 -14.72 -10.43
CA PRO A 297 19.50 -16.12 -10.82
C PRO A 297 18.10 -16.73 -10.67
N GLN A 298 17.22 -16.09 -9.88
CA GLN A 298 15.81 -16.48 -9.75
C GLN A 298 14.96 -16.13 -10.99
N VAL A 299 15.54 -15.43 -11.97
CA VAL A 299 14.84 -15.02 -13.19
C VAL A 299 15.34 -15.81 -14.37
N GLN A 300 14.45 -16.65 -14.89
CA GLN A 300 14.66 -17.44 -16.08
C GLN A 300 14.15 -16.64 -17.29
N TRP A 301 15.05 -16.34 -18.22
CA TRP A 301 14.69 -15.74 -19.50
C TRP A 301 14.37 -16.84 -20.51
N LEU A 302 13.13 -16.87 -21.01
CA LEU A 302 12.69 -17.72 -22.08
C LEU A 302 12.61 -16.89 -23.36
N GLU A 303 13.62 -17.07 -24.21
CA GLU A 303 13.66 -16.45 -25.53
C GLU A 303 12.71 -17.19 -26.48
N LEU A 304 11.76 -16.45 -27.06
CA LEU A 304 10.73 -16.99 -27.94
C LEU A 304 10.90 -16.49 -29.39
N PRO A 305 10.33 -17.21 -30.37
CA PRO A 305 10.28 -16.71 -31.74
C PRO A 305 9.69 -15.30 -31.79
N PHE A 306 10.33 -14.44 -32.57
CA PHE A 306 9.93 -13.04 -32.72
C PHE A 306 8.44 -12.91 -33.03
N ASP A 307 7.73 -12.11 -32.23
CA ASP A 307 6.30 -11.82 -32.43
C ASP A 307 5.44 -13.11 -32.50
N CYS A 308 5.77 -14.14 -31.72
CA CYS A 308 4.96 -15.38 -31.65
C CYS A 308 3.53 -15.15 -31.16
N GLY A 309 3.28 -14.03 -30.47
CA GLY A 309 2.01 -13.64 -29.89
C GLY A 309 1.95 -13.86 -28.38
N LEU A 310 1.12 -13.04 -27.71
CA LEU A 310 0.86 -13.06 -26.28
C LEU A 310 0.33 -14.43 -25.81
N SER A 311 -0.57 -15.06 -26.56
CA SER A 311 -1.11 -16.39 -26.23
C SER A 311 -0.02 -17.47 -26.21
N ALA A 312 0.76 -17.57 -27.30
CA ALA A 312 1.85 -18.53 -27.40
C ALA A 312 2.91 -18.28 -26.32
N ALA A 313 3.24 -17.01 -26.05
CA ALA A 313 4.20 -16.66 -25.02
C ALA A 313 3.74 -17.02 -23.60
N ARG A 314 2.45 -16.82 -23.28
CA ARG A 314 1.86 -17.27 -21.99
C ARG A 314 1.94 -18.79 -21.84
N ASN A 315 1.51 -19.52 -22.87
CA ASN A 315 1.58 -20.99 -22.86
C ASN A 315 3.01 -21.48 -22.65
N ALA A 316 3.97 -20.90 -23.37
CA ALA A 316 5.39 -21.24 -23.25
C ALA A 316 5.93 -20.97 -21.83
N ALA A 317 5.58 -19.84 -21.21
CA ALA A 317 5.94 -19.55 -19.82
C ALA A 317 5.36 -20.57 -18.83
N ILE A 318 4.07 -20.90 -18.97
CA ILE A 318 3.35 -21.85 -18.10
C ILE A 318 3.92 -23.28 -18.24
N ALA A 319 4.36 -23.67 -19.44
CA ALA A 319 5.03 -24.94 -19.65
C ALA A 319 6.31 -25.09 -18.81
N GLN A 320 7.00 -23.99 -18.53
CA GLN A 320 8.23 -23.97 -17.73
C GLN A 320 7.98 -23.92 -16.21
N VAL A 321 6.77 -23.55 -15.75
CA VAL A 321 6.44 -23.46 -14.32
C VAL A 321 6.46 -24.85 -13.66
N ARG A 322 7.21 -25.00 -12.57
CA ARG A 322 7.27 -26.28 -11.81
C ARG A 322 6.52 -26.23 -10.48
N THR A 323 6.20 -25.04 -9.99
CA THR A 323 5.49 -24.82 -8.75
C THR A 323 3.99 -25.12 -8.89
N PRO A 324 3.29 -25.48 -7.80
CA PRO A 324 1.85 -25.79 -7.84
C PRO A 324 0.99 -24.61 -8.30
N TYR A 325 1.45 -23.38 -8.06
CA TYR A 325 0.77 -22.17 -8.48
C TYR A 325 1.66 -21.30 -9.38
N VAL A 326 0.99 -20.53 -10.24
CA VAL A 326 1.60 -19.53 -11.12
C VAL A 326 0.93 -18.19 -10.88
N TRP A 327 1.72 -17.14 -10.72
CA TRP A 327 1.25 -15.76 -10.77
C TRP A 327 1.52 -15.20 -12.16
N LEU A 328 0.49 -15.17 -13.00
CA LEU A 328 0.59 -14.62 -14.34
C LEU A 328 0.43 -13.10 -14.28
N MET A 329 1.26 -12.37 -15.03
CA MET A 329 1.13 -10.93 -15.25
C MET A 329 1.83 -10.50 -16.56
N ASP A 330 1.49 -9.31 -17.06
CA ASP A 330 2.19 -8.68 -18.19
C ASP A 330 3.26 -7.70 -17.69
N ASP A 331 4.19 -7.27 -18.55
CA ASP A 331 5.33 -6.40 -18.19
C ASP A 331 4.98 -4.97 -17.72
N ASP A 332 3.71 -4.55 -17.79
CA ASP A 332 3.21 -3.20 -17.47
C ASP A 332 2.49 -3.10 -16.11
N PHE A 333 2.68 -4.11 -15.26
CA PHE A 333 2.24 -4.09 -13.86
C PHE A 333 3.36 -3.69 -12.89
N GLN A 334 2.97 -3.29 -11.68
CA GLN A 334 3.88 -3.09 -10.55
C GLN A 334 3.24 -3.63 -9.27
N ILE A 335 4.04 -4.31 -8.44
CA ILE A 335 3.62 -4.75 -7.11
C ILE A 335 3.45 -3.52 -6.21
N LEU A 336 2.35 -3.47 -5.45
CA LEU A 336 2.06 -2.40 -4.50
C LEU A 336 2.36 -2.85 -3.06
N PRO A 337 2.58 -1.91 -2.12
CA PRO A 337 2.72 -2.24 -0.70
C PRO A 337 1.49 -2.93 -0.10
N CYS A 338 0.30 -2.71 -0.65
CA CYS A 338 -0.93 -3.38 -0.24
C CYS A 338 -1.12 -4.77 -0.87
N THR A 339 -0.26 -5.16 -1.83
CA THR A 339 -0.32 -6.48 -2.44
C THR A 339 0.16 -7.53 -1.43
N ASP A 340 -0.71 -8.49 -1.14
CA ASP A 340 -0.44 -9.65 -0.32
C ASP A 340 -0.79 -10.93 -1.10
N ALA A 341 0.18 -11.38 -1.90
CA ALA A 341 0.11 -12.61 -2.68
C ALA A 341 -0.07 -13.85 -1.80
N MET A 342 0.42 -13.81 -0.55
CA MET A 342 0.29 -14.93 0.37
C MET A 342 -1.15 -15.02 0.90
N ALA A 343 -1.78 -13.90 1.25
CA ALA A 343 -3.20 -13.87 1.59
C ALA A 343 -4.09 -14.30 0.42
N ALA A 344 -3.75 -13.90 -0.82
CA ALA A 344 -4.46 -14.35 -2.02
C ALA A 344 -4.32 -15.87 -2.25
N LEU A 345 -3.13 -16.42 -2.08
CA LEU A 345 -2.91 -17.87 -2.20
C LEU A 345 -3.62 -18.66 -1.10
N HIS A 346 -3.54 -18.21 0.16
CA HIS A 346 -4.30 -18.81 1.26
C HIS A 346 -5.80 -18.81 0.98
N LEU A 347 -6.32 -17.71 0.41
CA LEU A 347 -7.71 -17.62 0.00
C LEU A 347 -8.03 -18.64 -1.10
N LEU A 348 -7.16 -18.78 -2.10
CA LEU A 348 -7.32 -19.76 -3.18
C LEU A 348 -7.33 -21.22 -2.66
N GLN A 349 -6.57 -21.51 -1.60
CA GLN A 349 -6.56 -22.81 -0.92
C GLN A 349 -7.82 -23.02 -0.05
N GLU A 350 -8.30 -21.95 0.60
CA GLU A 350 -9.40 -22.02 1.56
C GLU A 350 -10.77 -22.08 0.88
N VAL A 351 -10.97 -21.36 -0.23
CA VAL A 351 -12.24 -21.33 -0.95
C VAL A 351 -12.39 -22.62 -1.76
N SER A 352 -13.20 -23.54 -1.23
CA SER A 352 -13.50 -24.83 -1.87
C SER A 352 -13.85 -24.68 -3.35
N GLY A 353 -13.08 -25.36 -4.19
CA GLY A 353 -13.28 -25.39 -5.64
C GLY A 353 -12.73 -24.18 -6.41
N ALA A 354 -12.16 -23.16 -5.74
CA ALA A 354 -11.49 -22.06 -6.44
C ALA A 354 -10.18 -22.54 -7.08
N GLU A 355 -9.96 -22.14 -8.33
CA GLU A 355 -8.78 -22.51 -9.12
C GLU A 355 -7.91 -21.31 -9.50
N LEU A 356 -8.48 -20.09 -9.42
CA LEU A 356 -7.83 -18.83 -9.75
C LEU A 356 -8.30 -17.70 -8.84
N VAL A 357 -7.37 -16.87 -8.39
CA VAL A 357 -7.61 -15.62 -7.66
C VAL A 357 -7.02 -14.43 -8.41
N ALA A 358 -7.84 -13.44 -8.73
CA ALA A 358 -7.46 -12.17 -9.33
C ALA A 358 -7.56 -11.02 -8.31
N GLY A 359 -7.15 -9.82 -8.73
CA GLY A 359 -7.33 -8.61 -7.94
C GLY A 359 -7.72 -7.41 -8.81
N PRO A 360 -8.27 -6.35 -8.19
CA PRO A 360 -8.52 -5.09 -8.87
C PRO A 360 -7.19 -4.39 -9.17
N LEU A 361 -7.23 -3.33 -9.99
CA LEU A 361 -6.02 -2.64 -10.43
C LEU A 361 -6.05 -1.16 -10.13
N TYR A 362 -4.90 -0.62 -9.72
CA TYR A 362 -4.69 0.82 -9.59
C TYR A 362 -4.11 1.37 -10.89
N ASP A 363 -4.86 2.19 -11.61
CA ASP A 363 -4.37 2.85 -12.83
C ASP A 363 -3.48 4.04 -12.42
N LEU A 364 -2.17 3.90 -12.66
CA LEU A 364 -1.18 4.92 -12.30
C LEU A 364 -1.38 6.23 -13.05
N ALA A 365 -1.89 6.18 -14.29
CA ALA A 365 -2.10 7.38 -15.10
C ALA A 365 -3.38 8.12 -14.70
N ALA A 366 -4.43 7.37 -14.36
CA ALA A 366 -5.71 7.95 -13.94
C ALA A 366 -5.81 8.22 -12.43
N GLY A 367 -4.86 7.72 -11.63
CA GLY A 367 -4.81 7.90 -10.17
C GLY A 367 -5.98 7.26 -9.43
N ARG A 368 -6.57 6.18 -9.98
CA ARG A 368 -7.80 5.57 -9.44
C ARG A 368 -7.80 4.05 -9.56
N MET A 369 -8.60 3.41 -8.71
CA MET A 369 -8.92 1.99 -8.86
C MET A 369 -9.76 1.77 -10.12
N THR A 370 -9.45 0.69 -10.82
CA THR A 370 -10.20 0.16 -11.94
C THR A 370 -10.65 -1.24 -11.59
N ASP A 371 -11.95 -1.46 -11.71
CA ASP A 371 -12.59 -2.73 -11.41
C ASP A 371 -13.11 -3.33 -12.73
N TRP A 372 -12.54 -4.47 -13.10
CA TRP A 372 -12.90 -5.20 -14.32
C TRP A 372 -13.79 -6.41 -14.01
N ALA A 373 -14.20 -6.58 -12.75
CA ALA A 373 -14.96 -7.71 -12.28
C ALA A 373 -16.35 -7.78 -12.91
N ALA A 374 -16.68 -8.96 -13.43
CA ALA A 374 -18.03 -9.33 -13.80
C ALA A 374 -18.16 -10.84 -13.70
N MET A 375 -19.37 -11.36 -13.47
CA MET A 375 -19.63 -12.77 -13.76
C MET A 375 -19.77 -12.96 -15.27
N LEU A 376 -19.34 -14.12 -15.77
CA LEU A 376 -19.52 -14.50 -17.17
C LEU A 376 -20.40 -15.76 -17.25
N THR A 377 -21.35 -15.75 -18.17
CA THR A 377 -22.16 -16.92 -18.53
C THR A 377 -22.09 -17.16 -20.02
N ILE A 378 -22.23 -18.43 -20.43
CA ILE A 378 -22.17 -18.83 -21.84
C ILE A 378 -23.53 -19.41 -22.20
N GLU A 379 -24.25 -18.69 -23.05
CA GLU A 379 -25.51 -19.17 -23.61
C GLU A 379 -25.20 -20.10 -24.80
N PRO A 380 -25.81 -21.30 -24.82
CA PRO A 380 -25.62 -22.23 -25.93
C PRO A 380 -26.27 -21.69 -27.21
N GLY A 381 -25.58 -21.80 -28.34
CA GLY A 381 -26.08 -21.38 -29.66
C GLY A 381 -25.01 -21.43 -30.74
N PRO A 382 -25.36 -21.31 -32.04
CA PRO A 382 -24.41 -21.11 -33.13
C PRO A 382 -24.42 -19.64 -33.63
N PRO A 383 -23.47 -18.76 -33.23
CA PRO A 383 -22.38 -18.98 -32.28
C PRO A 383 -22.84 -18.85 -30.81
N PRO A 384 -22.09 -19.42 -29.85
CA PRO A 384 -22.38 -19.23 -28.44
C PRO A 384 -22.17 -17.77 -28.06
N VAL A 385 -22.94 -17.29 -27.09
CA VAL A 385 -22.90 -15.88 -26.65
C VAL A 385 -22.38 -15.83 -25.22
N VAL A 386 -21.39 -14.99 -24.96
CA VAL A 386 -20.97 -14.70 -23.58
C VAL A 386 -21.70 -13.46 -23.10
N ARG A 387 -22.36 -13.58 -21.96
CA ARG A 387 -22.92 -12.45 -21.24
C ARG A 387 -22.07 -12.12 -20.03
N SER A 388 -22.01 -10.83 -19.72
CA SER A 388 -21.49 -10.36 -18.45
C SER A 388 -22.62 -9.90 -17.56
N SER A 389 -22.57 -10.25 -16.28
CA SER A 389 -23.44 -9.69 -15.25
C SER A 389 -22.60 -9.10 -14.12
N ALA A 390 -23.27 -8.50 -13.13
CA ALA A 390 -22.60 -8.03 -11.91
C ALA A 390 -21.74 -9.16 -11.31
N PRO A 391 -20.56 -8.83 -10.74
CA PRO A 391 -19.74 -9.81 -10.03
C PRO A 391 -20.51 -10.39 -8.84
N GLY A 392 -20.04 -11.51 -8.32
CA GLY A 392 -20.62 -12.11 -7.13
C GLY A 392 -20.53 -11.20 -5.91
N LEU A 393 -21.32 -11.49 -4.89
CA LEU A 393 -21.29 -10.75 -3.64
C LEU A 393 -19.97 -10.96 -2.89
N TRP A 394 -19.50 -9.90 -2.23
CA TRP A 394 -18.36 -9.96 -1.31
C TRP A 394 -18.64 -10.90 -0.14
N ARG A 395 -17.63 -11.68 0.20
CA ARG A 395 -17.59 -12.70 1.26
C ARG A 395 -16.30 -12.54 2.04
N ARG A 396 -16.26 -13.10 3.25
CA ARG A 396 -15.03 -13.22 4.04
C ARG A 396 -14.62 -14.67 4.14
N SER A 397 -13.33 -14.92 4.04
CA SER A 397 -12.71 -16.21 4.35
C SER A 397 -12.66 -16.43 5.87
N LYS A 398 -12.41 -17.65 6.34
CA LYS A 398 -12.11 -18.04 7.73
C LYS A 398 -10.98 -17.19 8.32
N ARG A 399 -10.00 -16.82 7.49
CA ARG A 399 -8.87 -15.93 7.84
C ARG A 399 -9.19 -14.44 7.73
N GLY A 400 -10.42 -14.07 7.40
CA GLY A 400 -10.89 -12.68 7.35
C GLY A 400 -10.64 -11.96 6.02
N THR A 401 -9.99 -12.59 5.05
CA THR A 401 -9.71 -12.02 3.72
C THR A 401 -11.00 -11.84 2.93
N LEU A 402 -11.19 -10.66 2.35
CA LEU A 402 -12.34 -10.34 1.50
C LEU A 402 -12.19 -10.95 0.11
N TRP A 403 -13.27 -11.53 -0.40
CA TRP A 403 -13.28 -12.12 -1.74
C TRP A 403 -14.67 -12.13 -2.36
N ARG A 404 -14.76 -12.21 -3.68
CA ARG A 404 -16.03 -12.43 -4.39
C ARG A 404 -15.85 -13.33 -5.62
N PRO A 405 -16.89 -14.08 -6.03
CA PRO A 405 -16.88 -14.79 -7.31
C PRO A 405 -16.81 -13.83 -8.49
N VAL A 406 -16.00 -14.17 -9.50
CA VAL A 406 -15.89 -13.42 -10.77
C VAL A 406 -15.74 -14.39 -11.95
N GLY A 407 -16.11 -13.96 -13.15
CA GLY A 407 -15.80 -14.64 -14.42
C GLY A 407 -14.93 -13.78 -15.36
N ARG A 408 -14.83 -12.47 -15.11
CA ARG A 408 -14.03 -11.51 -15.85
C ARG A 408 -13.18 -10.69 -14.89
N PHE A 409 -11.92 -10.48 -15.25
CA PHE A 409 -10.92 -9.68 -14.54
C PHE A 409 -9.82 -9.30 -15.56
N LEU A 410 -8.87 -8.43 -15.19
CA LEU A 410 -7.73 -8.11 -16.07
C LEU A 410 -6.61 -9.15 -15.91
N ASN A 411 -5.68 -9.22 -16.88
CA ASN A 411 -4.67 -10.28 -17.06
C ASN A 411 -3.56 -10.35 -15.99
N SER A 412 -3.90 -10.26 -14.71
CA SER A 412 -3.03 -10.63 -13.60
C SER A 412 -3.79 -11.41 -12.54
N PHE A 413 -3.28 -12.59 -12.20
CA PHE A 413 -3.92 -13.50 -11.26
C PHE A 413 -2.95 -14.60 -10.79
N ILE A 414 -3.23 -15.17 -9.62
CA ILE A 414 -2.62 -16.42 -9.17
C ILE A 414 -3.58 -17.55 -9.50
N ALA A 415 -3.08 -18.60 -10.17
CA ALA A 415 -3.86 -19.78 -10.50
C ALA A 415 -3.10 -21.06 -10.15
N ARG A 416 -3.84 -22.16 -9.99
CA ARG A 416 -3.23 -23.50 -9.99
C ARG A 416 -2.58 -23.72 -11.37
N THR A 417 -1.32 -24.14 -11.38
CA THR A 417 -0.55 -24.35 -12.62
C THR A 417 -1.24 -25.36 -13.55
N GLN A 418 -1.86 -26.40 -12.99
CA GLN A 418 -2.61 -27.39 -13.75
C GLN A 418 -3.85 -26.81 -14.44
N THR A 419 -4.54 -25.84 -13.85
CA THR A 419 -5.72 -25.20 -14.46
C THR A 419 -5.35 -24.51 -15.77
N LEU A 420 -4.22 -23.80 -15.82
CA LEU A 420 -3.77 -23.15 -17.04
C LEU A 420 -3.18 -24.11 -18.09
N ARG A 421 -2.69 -25.28 -17.67
CA ARG A 421 -2.31 -26.36 -18.60
C ARG A 421 -3.53 -27.07 -19.19
N ARG A 422 -4.58 -27.22 -18.40
CA ARG A 422 -5.87 -27.80 -18.81
C ARG A 422 -6.62 -26.87 -19.77
N VAL A 423 -6.52 -25.56 -19.56
CA VAL A 423 -7.18 -24.53 -20.36
C VAL A 423 -6.14 -23.53 -20.90
N PRO A 424 -5.34 -23.92 -21.92
CA PRO A 424 -4.32 -23.05 -22.49
C PRO A 424 -4.93 -21.93 -23.33
N TRP A 425 -4.15 -20.88 -23.59
CA TRP A 425 -4.56 -19.85 -24.55
C TRP A 425 -4.54 -20.42 -25.97
N ARG A 426 -5.46 -19.94 -26.81
CA ARG A 426 -5.48 -20.27 -28.25
C ARG A 426 -4.37 -19.51 -28.95
N GLU A 427 -3.30 -20.19 -29.34
CA GLU A 427 -2.08 -19.57 -29.90
C GLU A 427 -2.33 -18.83 -31.23
N GLN A 428 -3.42 -19.13 -31.92
CA GLN A 428 -3.85 -18.40 -33.12
C GLN A 428 -4.21 -16.93 -32.79
N LEU A 429 -4.51 -16.60 -31.53
CA LEU A 429 -4.76 -15.25 -31.05
C LEU A 429 -3.46 -14.60 -30.55
N LYS A 430 -2.71 -13.99 -31.46
CA LYS A 430 -1.50 -13.22 -31.12
C LYS A 430 -1.71 -12.11 -30.08
N ILE A 431 -2.65 -11.18 -30.28
CA ILE A 431 -2.86 -10.04 -29.36
C ILE A 431 -4.20 -9.36 -29.67
N ARG A 432 -4.85 -8.80 -28.65
CA ARG A 432 -6.19 -8.17 -28.66
C ARG A 432 -7.32 -9.19 -28.72
N GLY A 433 -8.00 -9.34 -27.58
CA GLY A 433 -9.17 -10.23 -27.43
C GLY A 433 -8.81 -11.63 -26.94
N GLU A 434 -7.52 -11.98 -26.87
CA GLU A 434 -7.03 -13.27 -26.41
C GLU A 434 -7.45 -13.58 -24.96
N HIS A 435 -7.38 -12.58 -24.08
CA HIS A 435 -7.85 -12.70 -22.70
C HIS A 435 -9.35 -12.93 -22.61
N ARG A 436 -10.15 -12.29 -23.48
CA ARG A 436 -11.61 -12.49 -23.49
C ARG A 436 -11.97 -13.91 -23.85
N VAL A 437 -11.30 -14.45 -24.87
CA VAL A 437 -11.49 -15.83 -25.31
C VAL A 437 -11.01 -16.81 -24.23
N HIS A 438 -9.88 -16.54 -23.59
CA HIS A 438 -9.38 -17.37 -22.51
C HIS A 438 -10.33 -17.40 -21.30
N LEU A 439 -10.84 -16.24 -20.86
CA LEU A 439 -11.85 -16.17 -19.79
C LEU A 439 -13.12 -16.94 -20.16
N ALA A 440 -13.57 -16.88 -21.41
CA ALA A 440 -14.70 -17.68 -21.86
C ALA A 440 -14.38 -19.19 -21.85
N ASP A 441 -13.19 -19.60 -22.27
CA ASP A 441 -12.76 -20.99 -22.22
C ASP A 441 -12.64 -21.48 -20.76
N LEU A 442 -12.16 -20.66 -19.82
CA LEU A 442 -12.18 -20.96 -18.37
C LEU A 442 -13.60 -21.27 -17.89
N VAL A 443 -14.58 -20.43 -18.25
CA VAL A 443 -16.00 -20.64 -17.90
C VAL A 443 -16.55 -21.93 -18.52
N ARG A 444 -16.24 -22.21 -19.79
CA ARG A 444 -16.65 -23.48 -20.45
C ARG A 444 -16.12 -24.72 -19.74
N HIS A 445 -14.90 -24.62 -19.22
CA HIS A 445 -14.24 -25.70 -18.50
C HIS A 445 -14.59 -25.73 -17.00
N GLY A 446 -15.57 -24.93 -16.57
CA GLY A 446 -16.06 -24.91 -15.18
C GLY A 446 -15.05 -24.36 -14.18
N VAL A 447 -14.07 -23.57 -14.62
CA VAL A 447 -13.05 -23.00 -13.74
C VAL A 447 -13.68 -21.95 -12.83
N SER A 448 -13.58 -22.15 -11.52
CA SER A 448 -14.04 -21.19 -10.53
C SER A 448 -12.97 -20.13 -10.28
N CYS A 449 -13.32 -18.88 -10.57
CA CYS A 449 -12.47 -17.72 -10.37
C CYS A 449 -13.03 -16.82 -9.26
N ILE A 450 -12.14 -16.30 -8.43
CA ILE A 450 -12.46 -15.34 -7.37
C ILE A 450 -11.59 -14.10 -7.50
N GLU A 451 -12.02 -13.01 -6.91
CA GLU A 451 -11.26 -11.77 -6.81
C GLU A 451 -11.08 -11.39 -5.34
N THR A 452 -9.91 -10.83 -5.00
CA THR A 452 -9.61 -10.28 -3.68
C THR A 452 -8.85 -8.95 -3.77
N PRO A 453 -9.14 -7.95 -2.93
CA PRO A 453 -8.34 -6.72 -2.85
C PRO A 453 -6.90 -6.98 -2.41
N SER A 454 -6.63 -8.11 -1.74
CA SER A 454 -5.27 -8.50 -1.34
C SER A 454 -4.35 -8.68 -2.55
N LEU A 455 -4.86 -8.94 -3.75
CA LEU A 455 -4.05 -9.08 -4.97
C LEU A 455 -4.06 -7.82 -5.85
N THR A 456 -4.24 -6.64 -5.24
CA THR A 456 -4.25 -5.37 -5.99
C THR A 456 -2.87 -5.06 -6.57
N LEU A 457 -2.80 -4.70 -7.85
CA LEU A 457 -1.57 -4.28 -8.53
C LEU A 457 -1.72 -2.91 -9.17
N ALA A 458 -0.61 -2.19 -9.33
CA ALA A 458 -0.59 -1.01 -10.18
C ALA A 458 -0.49 -1.41 -11.65
N HIS A 459 -1.24 -0.75 -12.52
CA HIS A 459 -1.20 -0.93 -13.97
C HIS A 459 -0.77 0.37 -14.64
N GLN A 460 0.27 0.28 -15.48
CA GLN A 460 0.78 1.39 -16.26
C GLN A 460 0.28 1.32 -17.70
N ALA A 461 -0.89 1.93 -17.95
CA ALA A 461 -1.50 1.94 -19.28
C ALA A 461 -0.69 2.72 -20.34
N GLN A 462 0.34 3.47 -19.94
CA GLN A 462 1.24 4.17 -20.87
C GLN A 462 2.05 3.16 -21.69
N ARG A 463 1.89 3.22 -23.02
CA ARG A 463 2.54 2.32 -23.96
C ARG A 463 4.01 2.71 -24.16
N ARG A 464 4.88 2.41 -23.20
CA ARG A 464 6.33 2.55 -23.35
C ARG A 464 6.83 1.36 -24.17
N GLY A 465 7.24 1.61 -25.40
CA GLY A 465 7.79 0.63 -26.35
C GLY A 465 8.29 1.38 -27.58
N ASP A 466 9.20 0.77 -28.34
CA ASP A 466 9.77 1.43 -29.52
C ASP A 466 8.77 1.58 -30.68
N ALA A 467 9.20 2.26 -31.75
CA ALA A 467 8.36 2.50 -32.93
C ALA A 467 7.87 1.18 -33.55
N THR A 468 8.74 0.15 -33.57
CA THR A 468 8.40 -1.18 -34.03
C THR A 468 7.29 -1.80 -33.16
N TYR A 469 7.37 -1.72 -31.83
CA TYR A 469 6.32 -2.18 -30.92
C TYR A 469 4.96 -1.53 -31.24
N GLN A 470 4.92 -0.20 -31.42
CA GLN A 470 3.68 0.52 -31.72
C GLN A 470 3.09 0.12 -33.07
N GLN A 471 3.95 0.01 -34.10
CA GLN A 471 3.55 -0.47 -35.41
C GLN A 471 2.98 -1.88 -35.30
N MET A 472 3.73 -2.79 -34.67
CA MET A 472 3.37 -4.20 -34.55
C MET A 472 2.04 -4.36 -33.81
N ARG A 473 1.84 -3.68 -32.67
CA ARG A 473 0.60 -3.68 -31.87
C ARG A 473 -0.61 -3.10 -32.60
N SER A 474 -0.40 -2.27 -33.62
CA SER A 474 -1.46 -1.61 -34.38
C SER A 474 -1.77 -2.27 -35.73
N ARG A 475 -1.02 -3.30 -36.13
CA ARG A 475 -1.27 -4.02 -37.39
C ARG A 475 -2.65 -4.67 -37.39
N ARG A 476 -3.30 -4.63 -38.56
CA ARG A 476 -4.68 -5.11 -38.78
C ARG A 476 -4.77 -6.45 -39.50
N ASP A 477 -3.65 -6.92 -40.04
CA ASP A 477 -3.49 -8.16 -40.80
C ASP A 477 -4.04 -9.41 -40.09
N TRP A 478 -4.02 -9.47 -38.75
CA TRP A 478 -4.56 -10.62 -38.00
C TRP A 478 -6.05 -10.50 -37.66
N HIS A 479 -6.59 -9.28 -37.66
CA HIS A 479 -7.99 -9.00 -37.29
C HIS A 479 -8.99 -9.57 -38.31
N GLU A 480 -8.54 -9.96 -39.49
CA GLU A 480 -9.40 -10.41 -40.57
C GLU A 480 -9.75 -11.91 -40.51
N THR A 481 -9.06 -12.69 -39.68
CA THR A 481 -9.33 -14.13 -39.53
C THR A 481 -10.69 -14.37 -38.85
N PRO A 482 -11.41 -15.46 -39.18
CA PRO A 482 -12.69 -15.80 -38.55
C PRO A 482 -12.61 -15.88 -37.02
N LEU A 483 -11.48 -16.33 -36.47
CA LEU A 483 -11.26 -16.43 -35.03
C LEU A 483 -11.17 -15.05 -34.35
N TYR A 484 -10.53 -14.06 -34.98
CA TYR A 484 -10.47 -12.70 -34.47
C TYR A 484 -11.82 -11.97 -34.62
N ARG A 485 -12.55 -12.22 -35.72
CA ARG A 485 -13.93 -11.74 -35.86
C ARG A 485 -14.83 -12.36 -34.79
N PHE A 486 -14.67 -13.65 -34.49
CA PHE A 486 -15.37 -14.35 -33.42
C PHE A 486 -15.00 -13.78 -32.03
N ALA A 487 -13.72 -13.57 -31.74
CA ALA A 487 -13.24 -12.95 -30.51
C ALA A 487 -13.68 -11.48 -30.35
N GLY A 488 -13.83 -10.75 -31.46
CA GLY A 488 -14.35 -9.38 -31.50
C GLY A 488 -15.88 -9.30 -31.40
N ASN A 489 -16.60 -10.27 -31.96
CA ASN A 489 -18.07 -10.28 -32.09
C ASN A 489 -18.81 -11.05 -30.99
N TRP A 490 -18.13 -11.88 -30.18
CA TRP A 490 -18.77 -12.55 -29.03
C TRP A 490 -19.32 -11.57 -27.97
N TRP A 491 -18.88 -10.32 -28.01
CA TRP A 491 -19.35 -9.21 -27.17
C TRP A 491 -20.17 -8.25 -28.04
N ALA A 492 -21.10 -8.78 -28.83
CA ALA A 492 -22.04 -7.99 -29.62
C ALA A 492 -22.76 -6.98 -28.70
N SER A 493 -22.38 -5.72 -28.85
CA SER A 493 -23.10 -4.52 -28.44
C SER A 493 -23.96 -4.64 -27.18
N GLU A 494 -23.31 -4.66 -26.04
CA GLU A 494 -23.74 -3.74 -25.01
C GLU A 494 -22.53 -2.83 -24.76
N GLN A 495 -22.66 -1.55 -25.18
CA GLN A 495 -22.22 -0.52 -24.24
C GLN A 495 -22.73 -1.00 -22.89
N PRO A 496 -21.91 -1.05 -21.82
CA PRO A 496 -22.46 -1.38 -20.51
C PRO A 496 -23.73 -0.57 -20.42
N ALA A 497 -24.91 -1.22 -20.35
CA ALA A 497 -26.15 -0.49 -20.16
C ALA A 497 -25.80 0.46 -19.03
N PRO A 498 -25.82 1.80 -19.24
CA PRO A 498 -25.20 2.74 -18.32
C PRO A 498 -25.74 2.38 -16.96
N THR A 499 -24.90 1.78 -16.11
CA THR A 499 -25.28 0.85 -15.04
C THR A 499 -26.69 1.16 -14.57
N PRO A 500 -27.77 0.51 -15.08
CA PRO A 500 -29.09 1.11 -15.35
C PRO A 500 -29.39 2.25 -14.40
N ALA A 501 -28.89 3.46 -14.72
CA ALA A 501 -28.56 4.53 -13.77
C ALA A 501 -28.97 4.20 -12.34
N VAL A 502 -28.29 3.27 -11.65
CA VAL A 502 -28.87 2.43 -10.57
C VAL A 502 -30.18 3.01 -10.10
N THR A 503 -31.28 2.64 -10.77
CA THR A 503 -32.63 2.99 -10.29
C THR A 503 -32.99 1.99 -9.21
N HIS A 504 -32.04 1.66 -8.34
CA HIS A 504 -32.42 1.46 -6.96
C HIS A 504 -32.71 2.87 -6.48
N PRO A 505 -33.97 3.26 -6.20
CA PRO A 505 -34.17 4.43 -5.35
C PRO A 505 -33.29 4.17 -4.14
N CYS A 506 -32.23 4.95 -3.97
CA CYS A 506 -31.17 4.70 -3.00
C CYS A 506 -31.86 4.34 -1.68
N ARG A 507 -31.85 3.05 -1.32
CA ARG A 507 -32.73 2.52 -0.26
C ARG A 507 -32.23 2.92 1.12
N GLY A 508 -30.97 3.36 1.17
CA GLY A 508 -30.24 3.76 2.36
C GLY A 508 -29.12 4.75 2.07
N VAL A 509 -28.96 5.77 2.92
CA VAL A 509 -27.82 6.68 2.90
C VAL A 509 -27.03 6.53 4.21
N VAL A 510 -25.70 6.41 4.11
CA VAL A 510 -24.79 6.46 5.25
C VAL A 510 -24.01 7.75 5.20
N VAL A 511 -24.15 8.60 6.22
CA VAL A 511 -23.43 9.86 6.31
C VAL A 511 -22.25 9.72 7.27
N LEU A 512 -21.04 9.90 6.75
CA LEU A 512 -19.81 9.95 7.55
C LEU A 512 -19.35 11.39 7.76
N THR A 513 -19.06 11.69 9.02
CA THR A 513 -18.50 12.94 9.51
C THR A 513 -17.65 12.63 10.73
N PRO A 514 -16.51 13.30 10.92
CA PRO A 514 -15.69 13.07 12.10
C PRO A 514 -16.43 13.47 13.39
N GLY A 515 -17.43 14.35 13.31
CA GLY A 515 -18.16 14.97 14.43
C GLY A 515 -18.04 16.49 14.39
N HIS A 516 -19.01 17.21 14.97
CA HIS A 516 -19.05 18.69 15.03
C HIS A 516 -19.01 19.45 13.68
N THR A 517 -19.30 18.77 12.56
CA THR A 517 -19.33 19.39 11.22
C THR A 517 -20.69 19.98 10.80
N GLY A 518 -21.57 20.32 11.76
CA GLY A 518 -22.93 20.80 11.43
C GLY A 518 -23.84 19.72 10.78
N SER A 519 -23.49 18.44 10.94
CA SER A 519 -24.15 17.28 10.33
C SER A 519 -25.65 17.11 10.64
N ARG A 520 -26.21 17.89 11.56
CA ARG A 520 -27.67 18.00 11.76
C ARG A 520 -28.37 18.60 10.54
N VAL A 521 -27.76 19.60 9.88
CA VAL A 521 -28.33 20.21 8.65
C VAL A 521 -28.37 19.20 7.52
N VAL A 522 -27.36 18.33 7.44
CA VAL A 522 -27.28 17.23 6.45
C VAL A 522 -28.38 16.20 6.69
N ALA A 523 -28.58 15.80 7.94
CA ALA A 523 -29.64 14.87 8.34
C ALA A 523 -31.04 15.44 8.03
N ARG A 524 -31.30 16.71 8.39
CA ARG A 524 -32.58 17.38 8.09
C ARG A 524 -32.81 17.60 6.60
N LEU A 525 -31.77 17.95 5.85
CA LEU A 525 -31.81 18.06 4.38
C LEU A 525 -32.22 16.73 3.75
N LEU A 526 -31.57 15.64 4.14
CA LEU A 526 -31.88 14.32 3.59
C LEU A 526 -33.30 13.86 3.95
N ASP A 527 -33.79 14.15 5.15
CA ASP A 527 -35.19 13.86 5.53
C ASP A 527 -36.22 14.71 4.76
N ALA A 528 -35.95 16.00 4.57
CA ALA A 528 -36.80 16.87 3.73
C ALA A 528 -36.82 16.45 2.26
N LEU A 529 -35.72 15.84 1.78
CA LEU A 529 -35.61 15.25 0.44
C LEU A 529 -36.22 13.83 0.36
N GLY A 530 -36.72 13.29 1.48
CA GLY A 530 -37.47 12.02 1.53
C GLY A 530 -36.72 10.81 2.09
N TRP A 531 -35.47 10.94 2.53
CA TRP A 531 -34.73 9.87 3.23
C TRP A 531 -35.00 9.90 4.74
N ARG A 532 -35.75 8.91 5.20
CA ARG A 532 -36.23 8.82 6.58
C ARG A 532 -35.11 8.42 7.53
N ILE A 533 -34.91 9.23 8.56
CA ILE A 533 -33.97 8.89 9.64
C ILE A 533 -34.74 8.13 10.73
N PRO A 534 -34.31 6.91 11.12
CA PRO A 534 -34.94 6.18 12.23
C PRO A 534 -34.83 7.01 13.52
N GLU A 535 -35.95 7.22 14.23
CA GLU A 535 -36.05 7.94 15.52
C GLU A 535 -35.01 9.06 15.72
N LEU A 536 -35.15 10.14 14.94
CA LEU A 536 -34.25 11.30 14.97
C LEU A 536 -34.30 11.98 16.35
N ASP A 537 -33.20 11.86 17.10
CA ASP A 537 -33.05 12.57 18.37
C ASP A 537 -33.00 14.09 18.16
N ALA A 538 -33.88 14.83 18.85
CA ALA A 538 -33.98 16.29 18.74
C ALA A 538 -32.69 17.00 19.14
N VAL A 539 -31.90 16.40 20.03
CA VAL A 539 -30.67 17.00 20.56
C VAL A 539 -29.47 16.73 19.68
N PHE A 540 -29.32 15.59 19.00
CA PHE A 540 -28.09 15.31 18.23
C PHE A 540 -28.31 15.10 16.73
N GLY A 541 -29.57 14.94 16.28
CA GLY A 541 -29.89 14.60 14.90
C GLY A 541 -29.31 13.24 14.50
N GLU A 542 -29.28 12.30 15.45
CA GLU A 542 -28.73 10.95 15.31
C GLU A 542 -29.85 9.92 15.58
N PRO A 543 -29.89 8.78 14.88
CA PRO A 543 -30.82 7.69 15.21
C PRO A 543 -30.46 7.12 16.59
N ALA A 544 -31.38 7.18 17.54
CA ALA A 544 -31.12 6.75 18.92
C ALA A 544 -30.72 5.26 19.00
N ASP A 545 -31.32 4.43 18.14
CA ASP A 545 -31.07 3.00 18.01
C ASP A 545 -29.69 2.69 17.39
N VAL A 546 -29.28 3.45 16.36
CA VAL A 546 -27.94 3.35 15.75
C VAL A 546 -26.86 3.76 16.75
N ARG A 547 -27.11 4.83 17.51
CA ARG A 547 -26.21 5.30 18.57
C ARG A 547 -26.03 4.26 19.67
N ALA A 548 -27.12 3.65 20.13
CA ALA A 548 -27.07 2.61 21.15
C ALA A 548 -26.21 1.42 20.71
N VAL A 549 -26.37 0.98 19.46
CA VAL A 549 -25.56 -0.10 18.88
C VAL A 549 -24.10 0.30 18.71
N ASN A 550 -23.82 1.51 18.21
CA ASN A 550 -22.44 1.99 18.09
C ASN A 550 -21.74 2.04 19.44
N GLN A 551 -22.42 2.45 20.51
CA GLN A 551 -21.85 2.46 21.87
C GLN A 551 -21.58 1.05 22.41
N ARG A 552 -22.38 0.05 22.03
CA ARG A 552 -22.12 -1.37 22.37
C ARG A 552 -20.88 -1.88 21.63
N LEU A 553 -20.80 -1.64 20.32
CA LEU A 553 -19.66 -2.02 19.48
C LEU A 553 -18.35 -1.36 19.95
N LEU A 554 -18.38 -0.08 20.32
CA LEU A 554 -17.20 0.63 20.85
C LEU A 554 -16.74 0.12 22.21
N ARG A 555 -17.63 -0.52 22.99
CA ARG A 555 -17.27 -1.22 24.23
C ARG A 555 -16.70 -2.62 23.98
N GLY A 556 -16.51 -3.00 22.72
CA GLY A 556 -15.95 -4.30 22.32
C GLY A 556 -16.99 -5.42 22.24
N GLU A 557 -18.28 -5.11 22.36
CA GLU A 557 -19.34 -6.12 22.25
C GLU A 557 -19.44 -6.63 20.80
N ARG A 558 -19.51 -7.95 20.63
CA ARG A 558 -19.71 -8.58 19.32
C ARG A 558 -21.20 -8.84 19.10
N LEU A 559 -21.82 -8.03 18.26
CA LEU A 559 -23.22 -8.18 17.91
C LEU A 559 -23.40 -9.19 16.76
N PRO A 560 -24.31 -10.17 16.88
CA PRO A 560 -24.61 -11.09 15.80
C PRO A 560 -25.11 -10.34 14.55
N PRO A 561 -24.67 -10.71 13.33
CA PRO A 561 -25.14 -10.05 12.10
C PRO A 561 -26.67 -10.10 11.90
N GLN A 562 -27.35 -11.08 12.50
CA GLN A 562 -28.81 -11.19 12.46
C GLN A 562 -29.51 -10.08 13.26
N GLU A 563 -28.93 -9.65 14.39
CA GLU A 563 -29.45 -8.55 15.21
C GLU A 563 -29.38 -7.23 14.43
N LEU A 564 -28.21 -6.96 13.83
CA LEU A 564 -28.01 -5.78 12.98
C LEU A 564 -28.93 -5.79 11.75
N ARG A 565 -29.14 -6.96 11.11
CA ARG A 565 -30.09 -7.09 9.99
C ARG A 565 -31.53 -6.86 10.40
N ALA A 566 -31.95 -7.39 11.55
CA ALA A 566 -33.29 -7.16 12.07
C ALA A 566 -33.54 -5.66 12.33
N GLN A 567 -32.52 -4.96 12.82
CA GLN A 567 -32.57 -3.52 13.02
C GLN A 567 -32.66 -2.74 11.69
N VAL A 568 -31.80 -3.04 10.71
CA VAL A 568 -31.85 -2.40 9.37
C VAL A 568 -33.18 -2.68 8.66
N ALA A 569 -33.76 -3.87 8.86
CA ALA A 569 -35.07 -4.23 8.30
C ALA A 569 -36.22 -3.44 8.92
N ALA A 570 -36.10 -3.01 10.19
CA ALA A 570 -37.11 -2.23 10.89
C ALA A 570 -37.11 -0.73 10.53
N TRP A 571 -36.08 -0.24 9.85
CA TRP A 571 -35.96 1.18 9.51
C TRP A 571 -36.95 1.65 8.44
N PRO A 572 -37.48 2.89 8.54
CA PRO A 572 -38.36 3.47 7.54
C PRO A 572 -37.63 3.64 6.19
N ARG A 573 -38.29 3.29 5.08
CA ARG A 573 -37.67 3.31 3.74
C ARG A 573 -38.09 4.53 2.91
N PRO A 574 -37.18 5.14 2.12
CA PRO A 574 -35.74 4.90 2.10
C PRO A 574 -35.08 5.45 3.37
N TRP A 575 -34.10 4.75 3.95
CA TRP A 575 -33.51 5.12 5.25
C TRP A 575 -32.29 6.04 5.09
N CYS A 576 -31.95 6.77 6.14
CA CYS A 576 -30.67 7.48 6.29
C CYS A 576 -30.14 7.30 7.70
N ILE A 577 -28.87 6.94 7.85
CA ILE A 577 -28.19 6.85 9.13
C ILE A 577 -26.99 7.79 9.17
N LYS A 578 -26.84 8.46 10.32
CA LYS A 578 -25.74 9.38 10.62
C LYS A 578 -25.39 9.27 12.09
N ASP A 579 -24.13 8.97 12.37
CA ASP A 579 -23.54 8.99 13.71
C ASP A 579 -22.02 9.10 13.54
N PRO A 580 -21.32 10.05 14.19
CA PRO A 580 -19.86 10.18 14.09
C PRO A 580 -19.11 8.89 14.45
N ARG A 581 -19.68 8.06 15.33
CA ARG A 581 -19.12 6.76 15.74
C ARG A 581 -19.12 5.74 14.61
N LEU A 582 -19.94 5.93 13.55
CA LEU A 582 -19.87 5.09 12.35
C LEU A 582 -18.48 5.12 11.71
N CYS A 583 -17.69 6.18 11.86
CA CYS A 583 -16.30 6.16 11.41
C CYS A 583 -15.56 4.94 12.00
N GLU A 584 -15.84 4.59 13.24
CA GLU A 584 -15.18 3.48 13.94
C GLU A 584 -15.94 2.16 13.72
N THR A 585 -17.28 2.20 13.76
CA THR A 585 -18.13 1.00 13.83
C THR A 585 -18.72 0.51 12.50
N LEU A 586 -18.60 1.27 11.41
CA LEU A 586 -19.28 0.97 10.14
C LEU A 586 -18.93 -0.42 9.57
N ASP A 587 -17.72 -0.92 9.84
CA ASP A 587 -17.32 -2.29 9.43
C ASP A 587 -18.23 -3.38 10.00
N ALA A 588 -18.76 -3.18 11.21
CA ALA A 588 -19.70 -4.11 11.84
C ALA A 588 -21.10 -4.04 11.20
N TRP A 589 -21.49 -2.87 10.70
CA TRP A 589 -22.79 -2.64 10.05
C TRP A 589 -22.84 -3.12 8.60
N LEU A 590 -21.71 -3.08 7.89
CA LEU A 590 -21.63 -3.42 6.45
C LEU A 590 -22.41 -4.70 6.05
N PRO A 591 -22.34 -5.83 6.78
CA PRO A 591 -23.09 -7.05 6.41
C PRO A 591 -24.62 -6.94 6.53
N ALA A 592 -25.11 -6.00 7.34
CA ALA A 592 -26.53 -5.73 7.52
C ALA A 592 -27.06 -4.68 6.53
N LEU A 593 -26.19 -3.76 6.11
CA LEU A 593 -26.53 -2.71 5.14
C LEU A 593 -26.43 -3.19 3.68
N ALA A 594 -25.79 -4.33 3.45
CA ALA A 594 -25.41 -4.78 2.11
C ALA A 594 -26.59 -5.00 1.13
N ASP A 595 -27.74 -5.43 1.65
CA ASP A 595 -28.94 -5.71 0.85
C ASP A 595 -29.52 -4.44 0.21
N ASP A 596 -29.18 -3.27 0.75
CA ASP A 596 -29.68 -1.97 0.30
C ASP A 596 -28.70 -1.18 -0.57
N ALA A 597 -27.47 -1.68 -0.72
CA ALA A 597 -26.39 -1.04 -1.47
C ALA A 597 -26.28 0.48 -1.23
N PRO A 598 -26.14 0.93 0.03
CA PRO A 598 -26.33 2.33 0.40
C PRO A 598 -25.29 3.29 -0.18
N LEU A 599 -25.75 4.51 -0.44
CA LEU A 599 -24.88 5.63 -0.80
C LEU A 599 -24.07 6.09 0.43
N LEU A 600 -22.74 6.12 0.31
CA LEU A 600 -21.88 6.78 1.29
C LEU A 600 -21.74 8.26 0.97
N VAL A 601 -22.10 9.11 1.92
CA VAL A 601 -21.90 10.57 1.85
C VAL A 601 -20.87 10.97 2.89
N VAL A 602 -19.73 11.51 2.44
CA VAL A 602 -18.74 12.14 3.30
C VAL A 602 -18.95 13.65 3.27
N VAL A 603 -19.18 14.24 4.44
CA VAL A 603 -19.38 15.68 4.57
C VAL A 603 -18.02 16.34 4.81
N GLU A 604 -17.61 17.18 3.87
CA GLU A 604 -16.36 17.94 3.94
C GLU A 604 -16.66 19.34 4.47
N ARG A 605 -15.90 19.81 5.45
CA ARG A 605 -16.01 21.16 6.01
C ARG A 605 -14.61 21.70 6.22
N ASP A 606 -14.48 23.02 6.29
CA ASP A 606 -13.28 23.68 6.76
C ASP A 606 -12.72 23.00 8.04
N MET A 607 -11.46 22.57 7.94
CA MET A 607 -10.84 21.71 8.92
C MET A 607 -10.47 22.49 10.19
N ASP A 608 -10.14 23.77 10.04
CA ASP A 608 -9.76 24.66 11.14
C ASP A 608 -10.97 24.96 12.02
N ALA A 609 -12.10 25.33 11.41
CA ALA A 609 -13.36 25.55 12.10
C ALA A 609 -13.92 24.27 12.77
N THR A 610 -13.67 23.10 12.17
CA THR A 610 -14.07 21.81 12.75
C THR A 610 -13.18 21.46 13.96
N CYS A 611 -11.87 21.63 13.86
CA CYS A 611 -10.92 21.46 14.96
C CYS A 611 -11.23 22.37 16.15
N GLU A 612 -11.55 23.64 15.91
CA GLU A 612 -11.93 24.60 16.96
C GLU A 612 -13.23 24.19 17.68
N SER A 613 -14.18 23.61 16.95
CA SER A 613 -15.42 23.08 17.56
C SER A 613 -15.16 21.88 18.48
N TRP A 614 -14.18 21.04 18.17
CA TRP A 614 -13.74 19.94 19.05
C TRP A 614 -13.03 20.46 20.30
N ARG A 615 -12.11 21.41 20.13
CA ARG A 615 -11.37 22.04 21.24
C ARG A 615 -12.30 22.75 22.23
N SER A 616 -13.22 23.57 21.73
CA SER A 616 -14.17 24.33 22.56
C SER A 616 -15.15 23.45 23.36
N ARG A 617 -15.35 22.20 22.94
CA ARG A 617 -16.21 21.21 23.63
C ARG A 617 -15.43 20.25 24.54
N GLY A 618 -14.10 20.38 24.61
CA GLY A 618 -13.24 19.53 25.41
C GLY A 618 -13.15 18.08 24.93
N GLU A 619 -13.43 17.82 23.63
CA GLU A 619 -13.29 16.46 23.07
C GLU A 619 -11.84 16.19 22.62
N PRO A 620 -11.31 14.97 22.82
CA PRO A 620 -9.92 14.65 22.47
C PRO A 620 -9.64 14.75 20.97
N LEU A 621 -8.59 15.50 20.59
CA LEU A 621 -8.21 15.67 19.18
C LEU A 621 -7.66 14.37 18.57
N GLU A 622 -7.17 13.44 19.39
CA GLU A 622 -6.75 12.10 18.96
C GLU A 622 -7.94 11.26 18.47
N LEU A 623 -9.13 11.47 19.06
CA LEU A 623 -10.35 10.84 18.60
C LEU A 623 -10.80 11.44 17.26
N PHE A 624 -10.65 12.76 17.10
CA PHE A 624 -10.92 13.45 15.84
C PHE A 624 -10.03 12.95 14.69
N GLN A 625 -8.72 12.88 14.89
CA GLN A 625 -7.74 12.38 13.92
C GLN A 625 -8.03 10.93 13.51
N ARG A 626 -8.28 10.05 14.50
CA ARG A 626 -8.66 8.66 14.26
C ARG A 626 -9.91 8.54 13.39
N ARG A 627 -10.93 9.37 13.63
CA ARG A 627 -12.13 9.38 12.80
C ARG A 627 -11.86 9.86 11.39
N LEU A 628 -10.99 10.86 11.18
CA LEU A 628 -10.57 11.28 9.84
C LEU A 628 -9.86 10.17 9.06
N GLU A 629 -8.94 9.45 9.72
CA GLU A 629 -8.27 8.27 9.12
C GLU A 629 -9.28 7.21 8.73
N ARG A 630 -10.24 6.93 9.61
CA ARG A 630 -11.30 5.96 9.36
C ARG A 630 -12.28 6.40 8.27
N ILE A 631 -12.56 7.69 8.13
CA ILE A 631 -13.31 8.23 7.00
C ILE A 631 -12.53 8.03 5.70
N GLY A 632 -11.21 8.29 5.72
CA GLY A 632 -10.33 8.00 4.57
C GLY A 632 -10.35 6.53 4.18
N TYR A 633 -10.30 5.64 5.18
CA TYR A 633 -10.45 4.19 5.01
C TYR A 633 -11.80 3.84 4.37
N HIS A 634 -12.93 4.20 5.01
CA HIS A 634 -14.26 3.88 4.48
C HIS A 634 -14.49 4.50 3.11
N TRP A 635 -14.01 5.71 2.87
CA TRP A 635 -14.07 6.36 1.57
C TRP A 635 -13.32 5.57 0.49
N ALA A 636 -12.11 5.08 0.79
CA ALA A 636 -11.32 4.32 -0.17
C ALA A 636 -11.96 2.95 -0.46
N TYR A 637 -12.50 2.30 0.58
CA TYR A 637 -12.92 0.90 0.56
C TYR A 637 -14.45 0.68 0.50
N TRP A 638 -15.27 1.74 0.37
CA TRP A 638 -16.72 1.60 0.22
C TRP A 638 -17.09 0.84 -1.05
N PRO A 639 -17.89 -0.22 -0.98
CA PRO A 639 -18.15 -1.12 -2.12
C PRO A 639 -19.28 -0.64 -3.03
N TRP A 640 -20.05 0.38 -2.63
CA TRP A 640 -21.18 0.95 -3.39
C TRP A 640 -20.92 2.41 -3.79
N GLU A 641 -21.95 3.13 -4.23
CA GLU A 641 -21.83 4.53 -4.61
C GLU A 641 -21.36 5.39 -3.43
N ARG A 642 -20.51 6.38 -3.72
CA ARG A 642 -19.98 7.32 -2.73
C ARG A 642 -19.86 8.75 -3.28
N ARG A 643 -20.11 9.74 -2.43
CA ARG A 643 -20.05 11.18 -2.74
C ARG A 643 -19.40 11.97 -1.61
N ARG A 644 -18.55 12.92 -1.97
CA ARG A 644 -18.03 13.97 -1.08
C ARG A 644 -18.83 15.23 -1.33
N VAL A 645 -19.30 15.86 -0.26
CA VAL A 645 -20.15 17.05 -0.36
C VAL A 645 -19.64 18.08 0.63
N ALA A 646 -19.32 19.28 0.11
CA ALA A 646 -18.95 20.42 0.94
C ALA A 646 -20.14 20.88 1.79
N PHE A 647 -19.92 21.10 3.08
CA PHE A 647 -20.94 21.49 4.05
C PHE A 647 -21.62 22.80 3.67
N GLU A 648 -20.89 23.74 3.10
CA GLU A 648 -21.38 25.05 2.65
C GLU A 648 -22.39 24.88 1.50
N ALA A 649 -22.15 23.92 0.60
CA ALA A 649 -23.08 23.58 -0.48
C ALA A 649 -24.38 22.95 0.07
N ILE A 650 -24.29 22.16 1.14
CA ILE A 650 -25.45 21.60 1.85
C ILE A 650 -26.27 22.71 2.49
N CYS A 651 -25.62 23.66 3.18
CA CYS A 651 -26.29 24.82 3.78
C CYS A 651 -26.99 25.70 2.73
N ALA A 652 -26.34 25.95 1.59
CA ALA A 652 -26.93 26.70 0.48
C ALA A 652 -28.12 25.96 -0.16
N ALA A 653 -28.06 24.63 -0.25
CA ALA A 653 -29.17 23.81 -0.73
C ALA A 653 -30.36 23.81 0.26
N TRP A 654 -30.09 23.68 1.56
CA TRP A 654 -31.10 23.74 2.62
C TRP A 654 -31.90 25.05 2.60
N GLN A 655 -31.23 26.18 2.36
CA GLN A 655 -31.88 27.49 2.25
C GLN A 655 -32.84 27.62 1.05
N ARG A 656 -32.72 26.73 0.05
CA ARG A 656 -33.56 26.72 -1.17
C ARG A 656 -34.76 25.79 -1.05
N ILE A 657 -34.84 24.97 -0.01
CA ILE A 657 -36.01 24.12 0.25
C ILE A 657 -37.09 24.99 0.90
N PRO A 658 -38.29 25.13 0.29
CA PRO A 658 -39.39 25.85 0.91
C PRO A 658 -39.90 25.08 2.14
N GLU A 659 -39.87 25.67 3.34
CA GLU A 659 -40.34 25.01 4.57
C GLU A 659 -41.70 25.53 5.05
N PRO A 660 -42.58 24.64 5.53
CA PRO A 660 -43.38 24.88 6.72
C PRO A 660 -42.58 24.48 7.99
N GLY A 661 -42.30 25.44 8.88
CA GLY A 661 -41.95 25.15 10.30
C GLY A 661 -40.53 25.43 10.79
N ARG A 662 -39.99 26.64 10.59
CA ARG A 662 -38.78 27.13 11.29
C ARG A 662 -39.12 27.65 12.69
N GLU A 663 -38.76 26.91 13.74
CA GLU A 663 -38.49 27.50 15.05
C GLU A 663 -37.22 26.89 15.67
N GLY A 664 -36.33 27.77 16.14
CA GLY A 664 -35.25 27.44 17.08
C GLY A 664 -33.85 27.23 16.49
N GLU A 665 -33.15 28.34 16.26
CA GLU A 665 -31.73 28.61 16.62
C GLU A 665 -31.06 29.49 15.56
N ALA A 666 -31.16 30.80 15.78
CA ALA A 666 -30.38 31.81 15.08
C ALA A 666 -28.89 31.61 15.40
N MET A 667 -28.06 31.54 14.36
CA MET A 667 -26.60 31.67 14.48
C MET A 667 -26.29 33.05 15.07
N SER A 668 -25.68 33.10 16.27
CA SER A 668 -25.05 34.32 16.75
C SER A 668 -23.80 34.56 15.92
N SER A 669 -23.92 35.44 14.93
CA SER A 669 -22.83 36.07 14.23
C SER A 669 -21.96 36.87 15.21
N GLY A 670 -20.71 36.45 15.39
CA GLY A 670 -19.61 37.30 15.85
C GLY A 670 -18.64 37.49 14.68
N GLN A 671 -18.50 38.74 14.25
CA GLN A 671 -17.54 39.27 13.26
C GLN A 671 -16.10 38.78 13.57
N SER A 672 -15.18 38.56 12.64
CA SER A 672 -14.89 39.19 11.34
C SER A 672 -14.10 38.25 10.44
#